data_AF-A0A7S2Y4W2-F1
#
_entry.id   AF-A0A7S2Y4W2-F1
#
_cell.length_a   1.000
_cell.length_b   1.000
_cell.length_c   1.000
_cell.angle_alpha   90.00
_cell.angle_beta   90.00
_cell.angle_gamma   90.00
#
_symmetry.space_group_name_H-M   'P 1'
#
loop_
_entity.id
_entity.type
_entity.pdbx_description
1 polymer ?
#
loop_
_entity_poly.entity_id
_entity_poly.type
_entity_poly.pdbx_seq_one_letter_code
_entity_poly.pdbx_strand_id
1 'polypeptide(L)'
;ADYLRAGGARVHEEALQGGILHVLAACLRLSLLRCQRVKFFRDPPDSFESLKNRFDNLSEEIYPQSRHEGTSPSFIPPAISEACVALLEACCGLPVGDMDDLSPAMQIRRTSDSALTAVFGLALDLDLWGGDPAAAAPVIAFVAERYGGTSFTSGYILRSQVSVQYFLDCIRLRYDGFAASAAVEDVSHQFSLILQSMLLSSLSNRRSISQGEHDVSACMSALTDSSLGSVGAHIVVNAIVGVLAWCEVLPSEVSQTVEGPGRDDERKMQLASRLGRNLLMAQFHDVIAPMILSRTVISGERTLSVSKTVNPDSDYTGSVKWQEHWQLILLLFSWVSSIAGAEGLLAAKSAGSLLLASGVAGSLKGALWGSGQDLMNGLFLPPPAIALMIGSTIRDEWSYTDLLSDRLQIMMPLVPGMVISLISGLSEEDNLQTSIVAMRELLRAVGGTFHRVFGGMIHSTGGARRQVKNRRDGFADSIKAAKIYVPHLVTVVMALEYCIANYFTDTEELEGDVRILRPQTSNEDIRRTDLESWVDLSTESVISEISVDSPKTDSSGKLGIQKILRSCQNGALNTAGGLLSNAMNLGGAGASVPLWHAVLSTFGDSRLVLDLDSTKTEKSEKTDEEGTKSTALINSLAMDVLCRLIAIVLVKSLKREFQWEVWNFELSSAVSGLILLVEEKGLLKIRSSSKVESKGLFAPDQVVLLCALLDVLEYGRDATGWCQLALPAMSASNEGKTAAPMGDLSESSKLLLPVLLPCIRLLLDAVLKIPGTQKVIIPPTGSTPATTNAVEQSLLARVLGELDSTLTAAIVGLTFSSARDIALNSMAALREAMVKFEQSKDEDSVGRCGELLTKVAEELKERYKAERRLRDTALFDAYENREEATSSGEQVAEESIAVERLLLGGDVPGADGTNQENSGNERRSSTDGVSEDFVLFHQGSNETPQGGEGPSRLGFAQYEGLGATLEDCLGADESTPAADSVVSALAPYLDAWD
;
A
#
# COMPACT_ATOMS: atom_id res chain seq x y z
N ALA A 1 -55.04 31.39 3.80
CA ALA A 1 -55.21 29.92 3.69
C ALA A 1 -56.69 29.53 3.63
N ASP A 2 -57.50 29.86 4.63
CA ASP A 2 -58.91 29.41 4.71
C ASP A 2 -59.78 29.85 3.54
N TYR A 3 -59.56 31.04 3.01
CA TYR A 3 -60.25 31.53 1.81
C TYR A 3 -59.95 30.67 0.57
N LEU A 4 -58.71 30.21 0.41
CA LEU A 4 -58.34 29.31 -0.69
C LEU A 4 -58.85 27.88 -0.43
N ARG A 5 -58.83 27.41 0.82
CA ARG A 5 -59.36 26.08 1.18
C ARG A 5 -60.88 25.98 1.00
N ALA A 6 -61.60 27.05 1.34
CA ALA A 6 -63.06 27.14 1.20
C ALA A 6 -63.48 27.58 -0.22
N GLY A 7 -62.56 28.20 -0.97
CA GLY A 7 -62.78 28.68 -2.33
C GLY A 7 -62.69 27.56 -3.36
N GLY A 8 -63.61 27.55 -4.31
CA GLY A 8 -63.53 26.67 -5.49
C GLY A 8 -62.47 27.16 -6.51
N ALA A 9 -62.41 26.52 -7.68
CA ALA A 9 -61.46 26.85 -8.75
C ALA A 9 -61.42 28.35 -9.12
N ARG A 10 -62.56 29.03 -9.08
CA ARG A 10 -62.67 30.48 -9.34
C ARG A 10 -61.83 31.34 -8.38
N VAL A 11 -61.80 30.98 -7.10
CA VAL A 11 -61.02 31.73 -6.09
C VAL A 11 -59.52 31.52 -6.29
N HIS A 12 -59.12 30.31 -6.69
CA HIS A 12 -57.74 30.03 -7.09
C HIS A 12 -57.32 30.81 -8.34
N GLU A 13 -58.22 30.91 -9.34
CA GLU A 13 -57.98 31.68 -10.56
C GLU A 13 -57.92 33.19 -10.30
N GLU A 14 -58.80 33.73 -9.46
CA GLU A 14 -58.75 35.14 -9.04
C GLU A 14 -57.46 35.44 -8.26
N ALA A 15 -57.01 34.54 -7.38
CA ALA A 15 -55.75 34.69 -6.66
C ALA A 15 -54.53 34.66 -7.60
N LEU A 16 -54.58 33.85 -8.65
CA LEU A 16 -53.56 33.76 -9.70
C LEU A 16 -53.52 35.03 -10.55
N GLN A 17 -54.64 35.39 -11.20
CA GLN A 17 -54.72 36.51 -12.14
C GLN A 17 -54.43 37.85 -11.46
N GLY A 18 -54.76 37.97 -10.17
CA GLY A 18 -54.45 39.15 -9.37
C GLY A 18 -52.99 39.23 -8.89
N GLY A 19 -52.17 38.20 -9.11
CA GLY A 19 -50.80 38.13 -8.59
C GLY A 19 -50.73 38.23 -7.06
N ILE A 20 -51.79 37.77 -6.36
CA ILE A 20 -52.01 38.07 -4.94
C ILE A 20 -50.84 37.58 -4.08
N LEU A 21 -50.25 36.42 -4.43
CA LEU A 21 -49.15 35.82 -3.67
C LEU A 21 -47.84 36.61 -3.80
N HIS A 22 -47.52 37.13 -4.99
CA HIS A 22 -46.36 38.01 -5.19
C HIS A 22 -46.54 39.34 -4.46
N VAL A 23 -47.74 39.92 -4.53
CA VAL A 23 -48.06 41.16 -3.81
C VAL A 23 -47.96 40.94 -2.30
N LEU A 24 -48.44 39.79 -1.81
CA LEU A 24 -48.32 39.41 -0.41
C LEU A 24 -46.86 39.28 0.02
N ALA A 25 -46.03 38.56 -0.73
CA ALA A 25 -44.61 38.40 -0.42
C ALA A 25 -43.88 39.76 -0.36
N ALA A 26 -44.10 40.61 -1.36
CA ALA A 26 -43.53 41.96 -1.40
C ALA A 26 -44.01 42.85 -0.24
N CYS A 27 -45.32 42.83 0.07
CA CYS A 27 -45.88 43.60 1.18
C CYS A 27 -45.36 43.09 2.53
N LEU A 28 -45.26 41.77 2.71
CA LEU A 28 -44.74 41.15 3.91
C LEU A 28 -43.27 41.53 4.12
N ARG A 29 -42.44 41.39 3.09
CA ARG A 29 -41.03 41.80 3.11
C ARG A 29 -40.87 43.26 3.51
N LEU A 30 -41.58 44.17 2.84
CA LEU A 30 -41.50 45.61 3.13
C LEU A 30 -41.99 45.92 4.56
N SER A 31 -43.02 45.23 5.03
CA SER A 31 -43.54 45.40 6.39
C SER A 31 -42.53 44.93 7.43
N LEU A 32 -41.90 43.78 7.22
CA LEU A 32 -40.88 43.22 8.11
C LEU A 32 -39.62 44.11 8.15
N LEU A 33 -39.14 44.58 7.00
CA LEU A 33 -38.03 45.53 6.93
C LEU A 33 -38.34 46.84 7.66
N ARG A 34 -39.59 47.34 7.56
CA ARG A 34 -40.05 48.50 8.34
C ARG A 34 -40.09 48.20 9.84
N CYS A 35 -40.61 47.05 10.25
CA CYS A 35 -40.62 46.62 11.65
C CYS A 35 -39.20 46.54 12.21
N GLN A 36 -38.26 45.99 11.45
CA GLN A 36 -36.84 45.91 11.82
C GLN A 36 -36.22 47.31 11.96
N ARG A 37 -36.48 48.22 11.02
CA ARG A 37 -36.02 49.61 11.08
C ARG A 37 -36.50 50.35 12.33
N VAL A 38 -37.74 50.08 12.76
CA VAL A 38 -38.34 50.69 13.95
C VAL A 38 -37.99 49.91 15.24
N LYS A 39 -37.20 48.83 15.13
CA LYS A 39 -36.85 47.92 16.24
C LYS A 39 -38.09 47.41 16.98
N PHE A 40 -39.14 47.10 16.21
CA PHE A 40 -40.42 46.65 16.74
C PHE A 40 -40.30 45.29 17.43
N PHE A 41 -39.46 44.40 16.88
CA PHE A 41 -39.11 43.14 17.51
C PHE A 41 -37.96 43.37 18.50
N ARG A 42 -38.08 42.84 19.73
CA ARG A 42 -36.99 42.84 20.71
C ARG A 42 -36.02 41.73 20.34
N ASP A 43 -34.74 42.07 20.22
CA ASP A 43 -33.68 41.15 19.78
C ASP A 43 -33.55 39.92 20.71
N PRO A 44 -33.40 38.69 20.19
CA PRO A 44 -32.78 37.61 20.94
C PRO A 44 -31.28 37.91 21.14
N PRO A 45 -30.68 37.55 22.29
CA PRO A 45 -29.45 38.18 22.77
C PRO A 45 -28.13 37.84 22.04
N ASP A 46 -28.02 36.82 21.19
CA ASP A 46 -26.70 36.19 20.99
C ASP A 46 -26.06 36.23 19.58
N SER A 47 -26.71 36.71 18.50
CA SER A 47 -26.17 36.50 17.13
C SER A 47 -25.81 37.76 16.31
N PHE A 48 -25.99 38.98 16.84
CA PHE A 48 -26.05 40.18 15.98
C PHE A 48 -24.77 41.05 15.92
N GLU A 49 -23.72 40.78 16.70
CA GLU A 49 -22.54 41.67 16.72
C GLU A 49 -21.77 41.74 15.38
N SER A 50 -21.77 40.68 14.55
CA SER A 50 -21.08 40.70 13.25
C SER A 50 -21.89 41.40 12.15
N LEU A 51 -23.23 41.31 12.19
CA LEU A 51 -24.14 41.96 11.24
C LEU A 51 -24.34 43.45 11.56
N LYS A 52 -24.25 43.83 12.84
CA LYS A 52 -24.32 45.22 13.30
C LYS A 52 -23.26 46.11 12.64
N ASN A 53 -22.03 45.60 12.46
CA ASN A 53 -20.96 46.35 11.78
C ASN A 53 -21.18 46.52 10.26
N ARG A 54 -21.97 45.66 9.60
CA ARG A 54 -22.38 45.85 8.20
C ARG A 54 -23.52 46.84 8.06
N PHE A 55 -24.46 46.84 9.01
CA PHE A 55 -25.62 47.72 9.00
C PHE A 55 -25.35 49.14 9.53
N ASP A 56 -24.43 49.31 10.47
CA ASP A 56 -24.06 50.63 10.98
C ASP A 56 -23.38 51.48 9.89
N ASN A 57 -22.67 50.86 8.94
CA ASN A 57 -22.12 51.54 7.74
C ASN A 57 -23.17 51.85 6.66
N LEU A 58 -24.37 51.24 6.71
CA LEU A 58 -25.49 51.51 5.81
C LEU A 58 -26.48 52.53 6.43
N SER A 59 -26.27 52.94 7.67
CA SER A 59 -27.28 53.64 8.47
C SER A 59 -27.42 55.14 8.15
N GLU A 60 -26.54 55.75 7.34
CA GLU A 60 -26.60 57.19 7.06
C GLU A 60 -27.26 57.61 5.73
N GLU A 61 -27.59 56.73 4.78
CA GLU A 61 -28.16 57.17 3.48
C GLU A 61 -29.30 56.31 2.88
N ILE A 62 -30.15 55.65 3.68
CA ILE A 62 -31.33 54.93 3.14
C ILE A 62 -32.54 55.87 3.06
N TYR A 63 -32.60 56.65 1.98
CA TYR A 63 -33.79 57.41 1.55
C TYR A 63 -34.99 56.48 1.26
N PRO A 64 -36.25 56.90 1.48
CA PRO A 64 -37.46 56.09 1.25
C PRO A 64 -37.75 55.75 -0.23
N GLN A 65 -36.85 56.11 -1.16
CA GLN A 65 -36.94 55.82 -2.59
C GLN A 65 -35.77 54.97 -3.13
N SER A 66 -34.79 54.60 -2.29
CA SER A 66 -33.77 53.62 -2.72
C SER A 66 -34.47 52.28 -2.92
N ARG A 67 -34.44 51.75 -4.15
CA ARG A 67 -34.93 50.42 -4.49
C ARG A 67 -34.39 49.44 -3.45
N HIS A 68 -35.26 48.87 -2.63
CA HIS A 68 -34.93 47.77 -1.69
C HIS A 68 -34.59 46.46 -2.43
N GLU A 69 -34.11 46.56 -3.68
CA GLU A 69 -33.70 45.45 -4.52
C GLU A 69 -32.57 44.72 -3.79
N GLY A 70 -32.90 43.57 -3.23
CA GLY A 70 -31.95 42.68 -2.59
C GLY A 70 -31.72 42.82 -1.08
N THR A 71 -32.55 43.51 -0.30
CA THR A 71 -32.48 43.46 1.19
C THR A 71 -33.48 42.49 1.79
N SER A 72 -33.05 41.53 2.62
CA SER A 72 -33.92 40.57 3.33
C SER A 72 -34.11 40.95 4.80
N PRO A 73 -35.30 40.70 5.40
CA PRO A 73 -35.53 40.92 6.83
C PRO A 73 -34.69 39.95 7.66
N SER A 74 -34.00 40.44 8.69
CA SER A 74 -33.10 39.62 9.52
C SER A 74 -33.81 38.79 10.60
N PHE A 75 -35.10 39.04 10.81
CA PHE A 75 -35.93 38.32 11.77
C PHE A 75 -37.36 38.27 11.26
N ILE A 76 -37.93 37.08 11.25
CA ILE A 76 -39.30 36.80 10.84
C ILE A 76 -39.96 35.99 11.96
N PRO A 77 -41.02 36.51 12.60
CA PRO A 77 -41.74 35.77 13.63
C PRO A 77 -42.20 34.38 13.15
N PRO A 78 -42.05 33.31 13.96
CA PRO A 78 -42.44 31.95 13.58
C PRO A 78 -43.90 31.81 13.14
N ALA A 79 -44.80 32.59 13.74
CA ALA A 79 -46.22 32.62 13.35
C ALA A 79 -46.43 33.04 11.86
N ILE A 80 -45.51 33.84 11.30
CA ILE A 80 -45.56 34.25 9.89
C ILE A 80 -45.13 33.10 8.99
N SER A 81 -44.04 32.40 9.33
CA SER A 81 -43.62 31.21 8.58
C SER A 81 -44.68 30.11 8.64
N GLU A 82 -45.28 29.85 9.80
CA GLU A 82 -46.39 28.90 9.97
C GLU A 82 -47.62 29.27 9.13
N ALA A 83 -48.00 30.55 9.13
CA ALA A 83 -49.11 31.04 8.32
C ALA A 83 -48.82 30.93 6.81
N CYS A 84 -47.58 31.15 6.40
CA CYS A 84 -47.15 30.97 5.01
C CYS A 84 -47.16 29.49 4.62
N VAL A 85 -46.71 28.57 5.49
CA VAL A 85 -46.81 27.12 5.26
C VAL A 85 -48.27 26.69 5.10
N ALA A 86 -49.18 27.15 5.97
CA ALA A 86 -50.61 26.85 5.85
C ALA A 86 -51.23 27.42 4.55
N LEU A 87 -50.72 28.56 4.06
CA LEU A 87 -51.11 29.14 2.78
C LEU A 87 -50.59 28.29 1.60
N LEU A 88 -49.34 27.85 1.67
CA LEU A 88 -48.73 26.97 0.67
C LEU A 88 -49.44 25.61 0.61
N GLU A 89 -49.81 25.02 1.74
CA GLU A 89 -50.66 23.81 1.80
C GLU A 89 -51.99 23.99 1.07
N ALA A 90 -52.64 25.14 1.24
CA ALA A 90 -53.90 25.43 0.58
C ALA A 90 -53.74 25.53 -0.94
N CYS A 91 -52.60 26.02 -1.43
CA CYS A 91 -52.30 26.14 -2.86
C CYS A 91 -51.86 24.78 -3.45
N CYS A 92 -50.85 24.15 -2.86
CA CYS A 92 -50.15 22.99 -3.42
C CYS A 92 -50.76 21.64 -3.03
N GLY A 93 -51.66 21.59 -2.04
CA GLY A 93 -52.29 20.36 -1.57
C GLY A 93 -51.48 19.56 -0.55
N LEU A 94 -52.01 18.40 -0.16
CA LEU A 94 -51.47 17.54 0.91
C LEU A 94 -50.09 16.96 0.56
N PRO A 95 -49.24 16.70 1.56
CA PRO A 95 -48.03 15.91 1.39
C PRO A 95 -48.47 14.46 1.26
N VAL A 96 -48.39 13.96 0.05
CA VAL A 96 -48.60 12.55 -0.31
C VAL A 96 -47.43 12.21 -1.22
N GLY A 97 -46.96 10.96 -1.19
CA GLY A 97 -45.72 10.45 -1.81
C GLY A 97 -45.52 10.76 -3.30
N ASP A 98 -44.73 9.92 -3.98
CA ASP A 98 -44.24 10.22 -5.34
C ASP A 98 -45.38 10.70 -6.27
N MET A 99 -45.11 11.72 -7.10
CA MET A 99 -46.12 12.35 -7.96
C MET A 99 -46.88 11.32 -8.81
N ASP A 100 -46.21 10.23 -9.17
CA ASP A 100 -46.74 9.14 -9.98
C ASP A 100 -47.80 8.29 -9.24
N ASP A 101 -47.79 8.31 -7.90
CA ASP A 101 -48.79 7.63 -7.05
C ASP A 101 -50.02 8.51 -6.76
N LEU A 102 -49.98 9.78 -7.17
CA LEU A 102 -51.08 10.71 -6.96
C LEU A 102 -52.18 10.52 -7.99
N SER A 103 -53.42 10.66 -7.55
CA SER A 103 -54.55 10.79 -8.48
C SER A 103 -54.31 11.95 -9.46
N PRO A 104 -54.79 11.86 -10.73
CA PRO A 104 -54.63 12.93 -11.72
C PRO A 104 -55.10 14.31 -11.22
N ALA A 105 -56.14 14.35 -10.39
CA ALA A 105 -56.63 15.60 -9.79
C ALA A 105 -55.61 16.25 -8.83
N MET A 106 -54.84 15.46 -8.08
CA MET A 106 -53.78 15.96 -7.20
C MET A 106 -52.53 16.36 -7.99
N GLN A 107 -52.19 15.62 -9.06
CA GLN A 107 -51.12 16.02 -9.99
C GLN A 107 -51.42 17.36 -10.66
N ILE A 108 -52.66 17.56 -11.14
CA ILE A 108 -53.13 18.83 -11.72
C ILE A 108 -53.07 19.96 -10.70
N ARG A 109 -53.45 19.71 -9.44
CA ARG A 109 -53.37 20.73 -8.40
C ARG A 109 -51.93 21.16 -8.12
N ARG A 110 -50.99 20.22 -8.03
CA ARG A 110 -49.56 20.48 -7.80
C ARG A 110 -48.84 21.14 -8.97
N THR A 111 -49.33 20.92 -10.19
CA THR A 111 -48.84 21.55 -11.43
C THR A 111 -49.60 22.81 -11.81
N SER A 112 -50.62 23.19 -11.04
CA SER A 112 -51.43 24.37 -11.34
C SER A 112 -50.58 25.64 -11.26
N ASP A 113 -50.89 26.61 -12.10
CA ASP A 113 -50.23 27.92 -12.07
C ASP A 113 -50.32 28.55 -10.66
N SER A 114 -51.39 28.24 -9.90
CA SER A 114 -51.58 28.77 -8.55
C SER A 114 -50.58 28.19 -7.55
N ALA A 115 -50.26 26.90 -7.68
CA ALA A 115 -49.24 26.24 -6.88
C ALA A 115 -47.85 26.74 -7.27
N LEU A 116 -47.57 26.87 -8.58
CA LEU A 116 -46.29 27.40 -9.06
C LEU A 116 -46.04 28.85 -8.63
N THR A 117 -47.07 29.70 -8.71
CA THR A 117 -47.00 31.08 -8.23
C THR A 117 -46.78 31.14 -6.72
N ALA A 118 -47.35 30.21 -5.95
CA ALA A 118 -47.10 30.12 -4.50
C ALA A 118 -45.66 29.69 -4.20
N VAL A 119 -45.13 28.71 -4.93
CA VAL A 119 -43.76 28.23 -4.75
C VAL A 119 -42.74 29.28 -5.15
N PHE A 120 -42.82 29.83 -6.36
CA PHE A 120 -41.81 30.77 -6.88
C PHE A 120 -42.03 32.22 -6.44
N GLY A 121 -43.29 32.60 -6.18
CA GLY A 121 -43.63 33.96 -5.80
C GLY A 121 -43.69 34.23 -4.31
N LEU A 122 -43.66 33.19 -3.48
CA LEU A 122 -43.69 33.31 -2.02
C LEU A 122 -42.66 32.41 -1.35
N ALA A 123 -42.64 31.10 -1.61
CA ALA A 123 -41.79 30.16 -0.85
C ALA A 123 -40.28 30.29 -1.20
N LEU A 124 -39.95 30.44 -2.47
CA LEU A 124 -38.57 30.59 -2.98
C LEU A 124 -38.17 32.06 -3.18
N ASP A 125 -38.94 33.00 -2.64
CA ASP A 125 -38.54 34.40 -2.56
C ASP A 125 -37.45 34.56 -1.48
N LEU A 126 -36.20 34.26 -1.84
CA LEU A 126 -35.06 34.36 -0.91
C LEU A 126 -34.75 35.80 -0.49
N ASP A 127 -35.34 36.75 -1.18
CA ASP A 127 -35.32 38.17 -0.83
C ASP A 127 -36.24 38.47 0.38
N LEU A 128 -37.26 37.63 0.62
CA LEU A 128 -38.08 37.61 1.84
C LEU A 128 -37.46 36.71 2.92
N TRP A 129 -37.06 35.49 2.58
CA TRP A 129 -36.65 34.47 3.59
C TRP A 129 -35.15 34.45 3.90
N GLY A 130 -34.30 34.88 2.98
CA GLY A 130 -32.85 34.71 3.04
C GLY A 130 -32.14 35.60 4.07
N GLY A 131 -32.88 36.30 4.94
CA GLY A 131 -32.32 37.02 6.08
C GLY A 131 -32.51 36.30 7.42
N ASP A 132 -33.37 35.27 7.47
CA ASP A 132 -33.68 34.51 8.68
C ASP A 132 -33.82 33.00 8.35
N PRO A 133 -32.72 32.23 8.50
CA PRO A 133 -32.74 30.79 8.23
C PRO A 133 -33.74 30.01 9.07
N ALA A 134 -34.02 30.43 10.31
CA ALA A 134 -34.92 29.72 11.21
C ALA A 134 -36.38 29.80 10.74
N ALA A 135 -36.78 30.96 10.21
CA ALA A 135 -38.09 31.12 9.59
C ALA A 135 -38.17 30.50 8.18
N ALA A 136 -37.06 30.47 7.45
CA ALA A 136 -36.98 29.84 6.14
C ALA A 136 -37.11 28.31 6.21
N ALA A 137 -36.51 27.66 7.21
CA ALA A 137 -36.48 26.20 7.38
C ALA A 137 -37.84 25.51 7.16
N PRO A 138 -38.94 25.86 7.87
CA PRO A 138 -40.23 25.21 7.66
C PRO A 138 -40.85 25.48 6.27
N VAL A 139 -40.58 26.66 5.69
CA VAL A 139 -41.10 27.03 4.36
C VAL A 139 -40.38 26.24 3.26
N ILE A 140 -39.05 26.12 3.34
CA ILE A 140 -38.26 25.37 2.37
C ILE A 140 -38.49 23.85 2.54
N ALA A 141 -38.63 23.37 3.78
CA ALA A 141 -39.00 21.98 4.06
C ALA A 141 -40.33 21.59 3.39
N PHE A 142 -41.33 22.47 3.45
CA PHE A 142 -42.61 22.27 2.76
C PHE A 142 -42.43 22.09 1.24
N VAL A 143 -41.55 22.89 0.62
CA VAL A 143 -41.27 22.82 -0.82
C VAL A 143 -40.52 21.53 -1.14
N ALA A 144 -39.49 21.20 -0.37
CA ALA A 144 -38.68 19.99 -0.56
C ALA A 144 -39.50 18.70 -0.39
N GLU A 145 -40.42 18.63 0.59
CA GLU A 145 -41.31 17.49 0.78
C GLU A 145 -42.21 17.21 -0.44
N ARG A 146 -42.57 18.25 -1.21
CA ARG A 146 -43.49 18.13 -2.36
C ARG A 146 -42.79 18.07 -3.71
N TYR A 147 -41.69 18.80 -3.84
CA TYR A 147 -41.00 19.02 -5.11
C TYR A 147 -39.54 18.53 -5.12
N GLY A 148 -38.99 18.14 -3.98
CA GLY A 148 -37.61 17.63 -3.84
C GLY A 148 -37.50 16.11 -3.85
N GLY A 149 -36.30 15.62 -3.58
CA GLY A 149 -35.96 14.20 -3.48
C GLY A 149 -35.87 13.51 -4.83
N THR A 150 -36.47 12.32 -4.94
CA THR A 150 -36.30 11.40 -6.07
C THR A 150 -37.33 11.55 -7.18
N SER A 151 -38.24 12.54 -7.09
CA SER A 151 -39.36 12.69 -8.03
C SER A 151 -38.98 13.46 -9.31
N PHE A 152 -38.90 12.74 -10.44
CA PHE A 152 -38.56 13.31 -11.76
C PHE A 152 -39.55 14.37 -12.25
N THR A 153 -40.84 14.11 -12.03
CA THR A 153 -41.95 14.96 -12.48
C THR A 153 -41.91 16.29 -11.74
N SER A 154 -41.68 16.26 -10.42
CA SER A 154 -41.48 17.47 -9.63
C SER A 154 -40.27 18.29 -10.06
N GLY A 155 -39.14 17.62 -10.31
CA GLY A 155 -37.95 18.29 -10.83
C GLY A 155 -38.18 18.98 -12.18
N TYR A 156 -38.97 18.37 -13.07
CA TYR A 156 -39.31 18.95 -14.38
C TYR A 156 -40.10 20.24 -14.23
N ILE A 157 -41.09 20.22 -13.33
CA ILE A 157 -41.93 21.38 -13.00
C ILE A 157 -41.05 22.52 -12.50
N LEU A 158 -40.19 22.26 -11.52
CA LEU A 158 -39.29 23.26 -10.97
C LEU A 158 -38.35 23.84 -12.04
N ARG A 159 -37.73 22.95 -12.83
CA ARG A 159 -36.76 23.34 -13.85
C ARG A 159 -37.36 24.11 -15.01
N SER A 160 -38.65 23.96 -15.28
CA SER A 160 -39.39 24.72 -16.29
C SER A 160 -39.55 26.20 -15.92
N GLN A 161 -39.50 26.53 -14.63
CA GLN A 161 -39.69 27.90 -14.12
C GLN A 161 -38.37 28.57 -13.73
N VAL A 162 -37.41 27.79 -13.21
CA VAL A 162 -36.13 28.31 -12.72
C VAL A 162 -34.96 27.47 -13.23
N SER A 163 -33.87 28.13 -13.65
CA SER A 163 -32.63 27.45 -14.00
C SER A 163 -31.82 27.05 -12.76
N VAL A 164 -31.08 25.94 -12.85
CA VAL A 164 -30.20 25.49 -11.75
C VAL A 164 -29.17 26.58 -11.40
N GLN A 165 -28.59 27.23 -12.41
CA GLN A 165 -27.66 28.34 -12.20
C GLN A 165 -28.30 29.48 -11.38
N TYR A 166 -29.48 29.95 -11.79
CA TYR A 166 -30.17 31.04 -11.08
C TYR A 166 -30.54 30.63 -9.65
N PHE A 167 -31.00 29.40 -9.46
CA PHE A 167 -31.33 28.85 -8.15
C PHE A 167 -30.11 28.85 -7.21
N LEU A 168 -28.96 28.33 -7.68
CA LEU A 168 -27.71 28.30 -6.93
C LEU A 168 -27.17 29.70 -6.64
N ASP A 169 -27.20 30.62 -7.61
CA ASP A 169 -26.76 32.00 -7.41
C ASP A 169 -27.61 32.72 -6.36
N CYS A 170 -28.93 32.53 -6.37
CA CYS A 170 -29.82 33.10 -5.37
C CYS A 170 -29.50 32.59 -3.96
N ILE A 171 -29.26 31.29 -3.81
CA ILE A 171 -28.90 30.70 -2.51
C ILE A 171 -27.55 31.23 -2.05
N ARG A 172 -26.55 31.23 -2.93
CA ARG A 172 -25.19 31.70 -2.64
C ARG A 172 -25.18 33.15 -2.14
N LEU A 173 -25.87 34.04 -2.85
CA LEU A 173 -25.95 35.46 -2.49
C LEU A 173 -26.60 35.70 -1.11
N ARG A 174 -27.42 34.75 -0.63
CA ARG A 174 -28.20 34.91 0.59
C ARG A 174 -27.61 34.14 1.77
N TYR A 175 -27.22 32.89 1.59
CA TYR A 175 -26.92 31.96 2.68
C TYR A 175 -25.43 31.75 2.96
N ASP A 176 -24.51 31.98 2.01
CA ASP A 176 -23.07 31.71 2.21
C ASP A 176 -22.40 32.63 3.25
N GLY A 177 -23.06 33.72 3.64
CA GLY A 177 -22.59 34.64 4.68
C GLY A 177 -23.04 34.31 6.11
N PHE A 178 -23.89 33.29 6.30
CA PHE A 178 -24.43 32.96 7.62
C PHE A 178 -23.46 32.09 8.44
N ALA A 179 -23.44 32.31 9.75
CA ALA A 179 -22.78 31.39 10.67
C ALA A 179 -23.54 30.05 10.72
N ALA A 180 -22.82 28.95 10.95
CA ALA A 180 -23.41 27.63 11.08
C ALA A 180 -24.43 27.60 12.24
N SER A 181 -25.61 27.05 11.96
CA SER A 181 -26.70 26.85 12.94
C SER A 181 -27.61 25.73 12.45
N ALA A 182 -28.40 25.12 13.35
CA ALA A 182 -29.38 24.07 13.02
C ALA A 182 -30.30 24.47 11.86
N ALA A 183 -30.76 25.71 11.91
CA ALA A 183 -31.65 26.24 10.89
C ALA A 183 -30.97 26.35 9.51
N VAL A 184 -29.69 26.71 9.47
CA VAL A 184 -28.93 26.77 8.21
C VAL A 184 -28.68 25.36 7.67
N GLU A 185 -28.36 24.40 8.53
CA GLU A 185 -28.21 22.99 8.16
C GLU A 185 -29.50 22.42 7.58
N ASP A 186 -30.62 22.60 8.28
CA ASP A 186 -31.94 22.16 7.83
C ASP A 186 -32.29 22.76 6.46
N VAL A 187 -32.16 24.09 6.31
CA VAL A 187 -32.42 24.78 5.04
C VAL A 187 -31.52 24.25 3.92
N SER A 188 -30.24 24.04 4.20
CA SER A 188 -29.26 23.51 3.22
C SER A 188 -29.64 22.09 2.78
N HIS A 189 -30.05 21.24 3.73
CA HIS A 189 -30.50 19.89 3.43
C HIS A 189 -31.75 19.93 2.54
N GLN A 190 -32.75 20.75 2.87
CA GLN A 190 -33.97 20.87 2.07
C GLN A 190 -33.70 21.43 0.66
N PHE A 191 -32.79 22.40 0.52
CA PHE A 191 -32.37 22.86 -0.80
C PHE A 191 -31.62 21.79 -1.60
N SER A 192 -30.85 20.92 -0.95
CA SER A 192 -30.19 19.79 -1.61
C SER A 192 -31.19 18.81 -2.22
N LEU A 193 -32.31 18.53 -1.53
CA LEU A 193 -33.40 17.69 -2.05
C LEU A 193 -34.10 18.34 -3.25
N ILE A 194 -34.32 19.66 -3.22
CA ILE A 194 -34.88 20.41 -4.35
C ILE A 194 -33.94 20.35 -5.56
N LEU A 195 -32.64 20.55 -5.35
CA LEU A 195 -31.64 20.46 -6.41
C LEU A 195 -31.53 19.03 -6.97
N GLN A 196 -31.57 18.02 -6.11
CA GLN A 196 -31.55 16.60 -6.50
C GLN A 196 -32.67 16.29 -7.50
N SER A 197 -33.91 16.71 -7.23
CA SER A 197 -35.03 16.44 -8.14
C SER A 197 -34.87 17.18 -9.47
N MET A 198 -34.40 18.43 -9.45
CA MET A 198 -34.10 19.21 -10.66
C MET A 198 -33.03 18.53 -11.52
N LEU A 199 -31.97 17.98 -10.90
CA LEU A 199 -30.91 17.24 -11.60
C LEU A 199 -31.42 15.91 -12.16
N LEU A 200 -32.15 15.11 -11.38
CA LEU A 200 -32.76 13.86 -11.85
C LEU A 200 -33.63 14.09 -13.09
N SER A 201 -34.45 15.13 -13.07
CA SER A 201 -35.28 15.50 -14.21
C SER A 201 -34.43 15.85 -15.44
N SER A 202 -33.45 16.72 -15.27
CA SER A 202 -32.59 17.21 -16.36
C SER A 202 -31.75 16.09 -16.99
N LEU A 203 -31.25 15.16 -16.19
CA LEU A 203 -30.50 13.99 -16.65
C LEU A 203 -31.39 12.93 -17.31
N SER A 204 -32.65 12.81 -16.87
CA SER A 204 -33.61 11.85 -17.44
C SER A 204 -34.15 12.28 -18.80
N ASN A 205 -34.14 13.58 -19.09
CA ASN A 205 -34.74 14.13 -20.30
C ASN A 205 -33.96 13.73 -21.56
N ARG A 206 -34.42 12.68 -22.25
CA ARG A 206 -33.81 12.17 -23.49
C ARG A 206 -33.86 13.18 -24.65
N ARG A 207 -34.73 14.20 -24.58
CA ARG A 207 -34.92 15.17 -25.67
C ARG A 207 -33.87 16.29 -25.67
N SER A 208 -33.21 16.54 -24.54
CA SER A 208 -32.30 17.69 -24.38
C SER A 208 -31.08 17.30 -23.54
N ILE A 209 -30.15 16.54 -24.14
CA ILE A 209 -28.89 16.13 -23.48
C ILE A 209 -28.10 17.36 -22.98
N SER A 210 -28.08 18.44 -23.77
CA SER A 210 -27.42 19.70 -23.44
C SER A 210 -27.97 20.38 -22.17
N GLN A 211 -29.20 20.07 -21.77
CA GLN A 211 -29.79 20.63 -20.55
C GLN A 211 -29.12 20.02 -19.31
N GLY A 212 -28.95 18.70 -19.28
CA GLY A 212 -28.23 18.02 -18.21
C GLY A 212 -26.76 18.46 -18.13
N GLU A 213 -26.12 18.71 -19.27
CA GLU A 213 -24.74 19.22 -19.33
C GLU A 213 -24.64 20.63 -18.72
N HIS A 214 -25.53 21.55 -19.11
CA HIS A 214 -25.57 22.92 -18.60
C HIS A 214 -25.86 22.95 -17.08
N ASP A 215 -26.79 22.14 -16.60
CA ASP A 215 -27.18 22.14 -15.19
C ASP A 215 -26.10 21.51 -14.29
N VAL A 216 -25.39 20.48 -14.77
CA VAL A 216 -24.20 19.96 -14.06
C VAL A 216 -23.07 20.99 -14.08
N SER A 217 -22.84 21.68 -15.21
CA SER A 217 -21.83 22.75 -15.29
C SER A 217 -22.13 23.91 -14.33
N ALA A 218 -23.41 24.26 -14.14
CA ALA A 218 -23.83 25.25 -13.15
C ALA A 218 -23.48 24.82 -11.71
N CYS A 219 -23.72 23.55 -11.37
CA CYS A 219 -23.27 22.98 -10.11
C CYS A 219 -21.74 23.08 -9.93
N MET A 220 -20.96 22.85 -11.00
CA MET A 220 -19.49 22.93 -10.93
C MET A 220 -19.01 24.37 -10.73
N SER A 221 -19.63 25.33 -11.42
CA SER A 221 -19.34 26.75 -11.23
C SER A 221 -19.62 27.19 -9.80
N ALA A 222 -20.75 26.74 -9.23
CA ALA A 222 -21.08 27.01 -7.84
C ALA A 222 -20.07 26.40 -6.87
N LEU A 223 -19.63 25.14 -7.09
CA LEU A 223 -18.61 24.50 -6.27
C LEU A 223 -17.24 25.17 -6.35
N THR A 224 -16.83 25.62 -7.54
CA THR A 224 -15.54 26.28 -7.75
C THR A 224 -15.42 27.56 -6.92
N ASP A 225 -16.54 28.27 -6.75
CA ASP A 225 -16.61 29.50 -5.97
C ASP A 225 -16.92 29.26 -4.48
N SER A 226 -17.16 28.01 -4.07
CA SER A 226 -17.60 27.65 -2.71
C SER A 226 -16.47 27.01 -1.91
N SER A 227 -16.34 27.36 -0.62
CA SER A 227 -15.43 26.65 0.30
C SER A 227 -16.08 25.38 0.85
N LEU A 228 -15.29 24.36 1.19
CA LEU A 228 -15.76 23.20 1.95
C LEU A 228 -16.46 23.63 3.25
N GLY A 229 -17.63 23.05 3.52
CA GLY A 229 -18.47 23.41 4.67
C GLY A 229 -19.35 24.66 4.47
N SER A 230 -19.32 25.30 3.29
CA SER A 230 -20.30 26.33 2.93
C SER A 230 -21.67 25.72 2.60
N VAL A 231 -22.71 26.56 2.65
CA VAL A 231 -24.08 26.18 2.27
C VAL A 231 -24.15 25.78 0.80
N GLY A 232 -23.53 26.57 -0.10
CA GLY A 232 -23.43 26.23 -1.51
C GLY A 232 -22.80 24.86 -1.76
N ALA A 233 -21.65 24.57 -1.11
CA ALA A 233 -21.00 23.26 -1.22
C ALA A 233 -21.88 22.13 -0.66
N HIS A 234 -22.53 22.34 0.49
CA HIS A 234 -23.45 21.37 1.10
C HIS A 234 -24.54 20.95 0.12
N ILE A 235 -25.21 21.93 -0.47
CA ILE A 235 -26.37 21.72 -1.34
C ILE A 235 -25.97 20.94 -2.59
N VAL A 236 -24.89 21.36 -3.25
CA VAL A 236 -24.45 20.72 -4.49
C VAL A 236 -23.92 19.31 -4.25
N VAL A 237 -23.06 19.12 -3.24
CA VAL A 237 -22.48 17.79 -2.93
C VAL A 237 -23.60 16.82 -2.54
N ASN A 238 -24.50 17.20 -1.64
CA ASN A 238 -25.58 16.31 -1.21
C ASN A 238 -26.59 16.02 -2.33
N ALA A 239 -26.85 16.98 -3.23
CA ALA A 239 -27.70 16.72 -4.39
C ALA A 239 -27.06 15.68 -5.33
N ILE A 240 -25.77 15.82 -5.65
CA ILE A 240 -25.05 14.86 -6.51
C ILE A 240 -24.97 13.47 -5.83
N VAL A 241 -24.61 13.43 -4.55
CA VAL A 241 -24.57 12.19 -3.76
C VAL A 241 -25.96 11.55 -3.71
N GLY A 242 -27.02 12.32 -3.52
CA GLY A 242 -28.40 11.83 -3.51
C GLY A 242 -28.82 11.24 -4.86
N VAL A 243 -28.40 11.84 -5.99
CA VAL A 243 -28.61 11.24 -7.33
C VAL A 243 -27.89 9.90 -7.45
N LEU A 244 -26.64 9.82 -6.99
CA LEU A 244 -25.82 8.60 -7.09
C LEU A 244 -26.27 7.49 -6.13
N ALA A 245 -26.71 7.84 -4.93
CA ALA A 245 -27.31 6.91 -3.98
C ALA A 245 -28.63 6.35 -4.53
N TRP A 246 -29.47 7.18 -5.16
CA TRP A 246 -30.68 6.70 -5.86
C TRP A 246 -30.36 5.77 -7.03
N CYS A 247 -29.23 6.00 -7.72
CA CYS A 247 -28.72 5.10 -8.76
C CYS A 247 -28.01 3.86 -8.22
N GLU A 248 -27.91 3.67 -6.90
CA GLU A 248 -27.18 2.56 -6.24
C GLU A 248 -25.69 2.53 -6.60
N VAL A 249 -25.12 3.69 -6.95
CA VAL A 249 -23.68 3.88 -7.19
C VAL A 249 -22.93 4.13 -5.89
N LEU A 250 -23.56 4.79 -4.93
CA LEU A 250 -23.00 5.01 -3.59
C LEU A 250 -23.83 4.23 -2.57
N PRO A 251 -23.24 3.82 -1.43
CA PRO A 251 -23.99 3.13 -0.37
C PRO A 251 -25.18 3.98 0.08
N SER A 252 -26.33 3.35 0.31
CA SER A 252 -27.56 4.06 0.72
C SER A 252 -27.40 4.81 2.03
N GLU A 253 -26.56 4.32 2.94
CA GLU A 253 -26.24 4.93 4.24
C GLU A 253 -25.57 6.31 4.12
N VAL A 254 -24.99 6.61 2.95
CA VAL A 254 -24.33 7.89 2.66
C VAL A 254 -25.36 8.98 2.31
N SER A 255 -26.61 8.60 2.01
CA SER A 255 -27.70 9.52 1.70
C SER A 255 -28.89 9.25 2.62
N GLN A 256 -29.36 10.26 3.36
CA GLN A 256 -30.57 10.15 4.21
C GLN A 256 -31.89 9.99 3.41
N THR A 257 -31.81 9.72 2.10
CA THR A 257 -32.97 9.62 1.20
C THR A 257 -33.64 8.25 1.30
N VAL A 258 -34.95 8.26 1.54
CA VAL A 258 -35.84 7.10 1.69
C VAL A 258 -35.73 6.13 0.51
N GLU A 259 -35.62 4.83 0.81
CA GLU A 259 -35.68 3.73 -0.15
C GLU A 259 -37.00 3.75 -0.93
N GLY A 260 -36.92 4.13 -2.22
CA GLY A 260 -38.01 3.94 -3.17
C GLY A 260 -37.84 2.58 -3.88
N PRO A 261 -38.83 1.67 -3.85
CA PRO A 261 -38.77 0.41 -4.58
C PRO A 261 -39.02 0.66 -6.08
N GLY A 262 -37.96 0.92 -6.84
CA GLY A 262 -38.05 1.25 -8.27
C GLY A 262 -37.47 0.16 -9.18
N ARG A 263 -38.36 -0.60 -9.84
CA ARG A 263 -38.13 -1.74 -10.76
C ARG A 263 -37.38 -1.43 -12.08
N ASP A 264 -36.61 -0.34 -12.18
CA ASP A 264 -36.06 0.14 -13.46
C ASP A 264 -34.54 0.36 -13.38
N ASP A 265 -33.80 -0.74 -13.19
CA ASP A 265 -32.32 -0.77 -13.10
C ASP A 265 -31.67 -0.17 -14.36
N GLU A 266 -32.28 -0.36 -15.54
CA GLU A 266 -31.78 0.19 -16.80
C GLU A 266 -31.80 1.73 -16.77
N ARG A 267 -32.87 2.33 -16.25
CA ARG A 267 -33.00 3.78 -16.14
C ARG A 267 -32.02 4.37 -15.11
N LYS A 268 -31.84 3.71 -13.96
CA LYS A 268 -30.83 4.10 -12.95
C LYS A 268 -29.43 4.12 -13.56
N MET A 269 -29.09 3.05 -14.29
CA MET A 269 -27.82 2.92 -14.99
C MET A 269 -27.59 4.02 -16.04
N GLN A 270 -28.60 4.32 -16.86
CA GLN A 270 -28.51 5.39 -17.86
C GLN A 270 -28.33 6.77 -17.22
N LEU A 271 -28.96 7.02 -16.08
CA LEU A 271 -28.84 8.29 -15.34
C LEU A 271 -27.45 8.45 -14.71
N ALA A 272 -26.95 7.43 -14.02
CA ALA A 272 -25.60 7.42 -13.46
C ALA A 272 -24.54 7.65 -14.53
N SER A 273 -24.68 6.99 -15.68
CA SER A 273 -23.79 7.16 -16.82
C SER A 273 -23.80 8.58 -17.38
N ARG A 274 -24.99 9.17 -17.57
CA ARG A 274 -25.13 10.57 -18.02
C ARG A 274 -24.54 11.56 -17.03
N LEU A 275 -24.79 11.36 -15.74
CA LEU A 275 -24.20 12.20 -14.70
C LEU A 275 -22.67 12.09 -14.73
N GLY A 276 -22.12 10.87 -14.78
CA GLY A 276 -20.69 10.64 -14.89
C GLY A 276 -20.07 11.34 -16.10
N ARG A 277 -20.67 11.17 -17.29
CA ARG A 277 -20.23 11.87 -18.51
C ARG A 277 -20.27 13.39 -18.34
N ASN A 278 -21.35 13.95 -17.81
CA ASN A 278 -21.48 15.39 -17.65
C ASN A 278 -20.47 15.95 -16.65
N LEU A 279 -20.20 15.23 -15.55
CA LEU A 279 -19.16 15.60 -14.58
C LEU A 279 -17.76 15.57 -15.21
N LEU A 280 -17.47 14.60 -16.08
CA LEU A 280 -16.21 14.55 -16.82
C LEU A 280 -16.08 15.71 -17.82
N MET A 281 -17.13 16.00 -18.58
CA MET A 281 -17.12 17.14 -19.52
C MET A 281 -16.98 18.48 -18.81
N ALA A 282 -17.46 18.58 -17.56
CA ALA A 282 -17.31 19.75 -16.72
C ALA A 282 -16.01 19.74 -15.88
N GLN A 283 -15.06 18.83 -16.15
CA GLN A 283 -13.76 18.71 -15.48
C GLN A 283 -13.87 18.63 -13.95
N PHE A 284 -14.89 17.91 -13.45
CA PHE A 284 -15.18 17.86 -12.03
C PHE A 284 -14.02 17.40 -11.14
N HIS A 285 -13.21 16.46 -11.64
CA HIS A 285 -12.05 15.97 -10.90
C HIS A 285 -10.99 17.07 -10.67
N ASP A 286 -10.87 18.04 -11.57
CA ASP A 286 -9.98 19.21 -11.43
C ASP A 286 -10.54 20.25 -10.46
N VAL A 287 -11.87 20.35 -10.32
CA VAL A 287 -12.52 21.24 -9.34
C VAL A 287 -12.45 20.64 -7.93
N ILE A 288 -12.71 19.33 -7.80
CA ILE A 288 -12.76 18.67 -6.50
C ILE A 288 -11.39 18.39 -5.90
N ALA A 289 -10.37 18.04 -6.69
CA ALA A 289 -9.05 17.77 -6.14
C ALA A 289 -8.52 18.94 -5.29
N PRO A 290 -8.60 20.22 -5.73
CA PRO A 290 -8.36 21.39 -4.89
C PRO A 290 -9.31 21.50 -3.69
N MET A 291 -10.59 21.14 -3.82
CA MET A 291 -11.52 21.20 -2.68
C MET A 291 -11.11 20.27 -1.54
N ILE A 292 -10.70 19.02 -1.84
CA ILE A 292 -10.14 18.07 -0.86
C ILE A 292 -8.97 18.71 -0.08
N LEU A 293 -8.24 19.62 -0.72
CA LEU A 293 -7.09 20.32 -0.17
C LEU A 293 -7.43 21.71 0.41
N SER A 294 -8.55 22.34 0.04
CA SER A 294 -8.81 23.78 0.21
C SER A 294 -8.93 24.28 1.65
N ARG A 295 -9.19 23.41 2.63
CA ARG A 295 -9.15 23.80 4.05
C ARG A 295 -7.74 23.86 4.64
N THR A 296 -6.73 23.37 3.92
CA THR A 296 -5.32 23.40 4.34
C THR A 296 -4.73 24.81 4.41
N VAL A 297 -5.35 25.81 3.76
CA VAL A 297 -4.80 27.17 3.66
C VAL A 297 -5.53 28.20 4.55
N ILE A 298 -6.79 28.00 4.95
CA ILE A 298 -7.63 29.10 5.47
C ILE A 298 -8.10 28.95 6.93
N SER A 299 -8.04 27.76 7.53
CA SER A 299 -8.43 27.61 8.95
C SER A 299 -7.36 28.06 9.95
N GLY A 300 -6.17 28.48 9.50
CA GLY A 300 -5.08 28.91 10.38
C GLY A 300 -5.19 30.32 10.96
N GLU A 301 -5.93 31.26 10.35
CA GLU A 301 -5.82 32.68 10.77
C GLU A 301 -7.11 33.50 10.84
N ARG A 302 -8.28 33.03 10.36
CA ARG A 302 -9.52 33.84 10.43
C ARG A 302 -10.37 33.66 11.69
N THR A 303 -10.03 32.75 12.59
CA THR A 303 -10.67 32.64 13.92
C THR A 303 -9.97 33.46 15.00
N LEU A 304 -8.87 34.15 14.71
CA LEU A 304 -8.11 34.95 15.70
C LEU A 304 -8.51 36.43 15.80
N SER A 305 -9.56 36.90 15.12
CA SER A 305 -9.97 38.32 15.23
C SER A 305 -11.47 38.62 15.22
N VAL A 306 -12.32 37.67 15.61
CA VAL A 306 -13.73 37.96 15.95
C VAL A 306 -13.98 37.55 17.40
N SER A 307 -13.85 38.55 18.28
CA SER A 307 -14.36 38.68 19.65
C SER A 307 -14.50 37.42 20.54
N LYS A 308 -13.67 37.38 21.60
CA LYS A 308 -13.71 36.50 22.79
C LYS A 308 -14.99 36.63 23.66
N THR A 309 -16.19 36.66 23.10
CA THR A 309 -17.43 36.89 23.89
C THR A 309 -18.55 35.89 23.64
N VAL A 310 -18.28 34.73 23.02
CA VAL A 310 -19.27 33.65 22.95
C VAL A 310 -19.05 32.69 24.12
N ASN A 311 -20.07 32.55 24.96
CA ASN A 311 -20.14 31.65 26.10
C ASN A 311 -19.76 30.20 25.69
N PRO A 312 -18.90 29.51 26.48
CA PRO A 312 -18.57 28.10 26.24
C PRO A 312 -19.70 27.11 26.60
N ASP A 313 -20.86 27.57 27.09
CA ASP A 313 -21.94 26.72 27.60
C ASP A 313 -23.05 26.40 26.58
N SER A 314 -22.94 26.81 25.31
CA SER A 314 -23.84 26.30 24.26
C SER A 314 -23.22 25.08 23.59
N ASP A 315 -23.62 23.88 24.04
CA ASP A 315 -23.30 22.53 23.50
C ASP A 315 -23.70 22.30 22.02
N TYR A 316 -23.83 23.35 21.22
CA TYR A 316 -24.24 23.22 19.83
C TYR A 316 -23.06 22.84 18.93
N THR A 317 -22.88 21.54 18.73
CA THR A 317 -21.93 20.91 17.80
C THR A 317 -22.40 20.90 16.34
N GLY A 318 -23.46 21.63 16.00
CA GLY A 318 -23.95 21.78 14.64
C GLY A 318 -23.07 22.74 13.84
N SER A 319 -21.97 22.19 13.35
CA SER A 319 -21.46 22.58 12.05
C SER A 319 -22.00 21.60 11.03
N VAL A 320 -22.38 22.06 9.84
CA VAL A 320 -22.31 21.25 8.63
C VAL A 320 -20.95 20.58 8.66
N LYS A 321 -20.89 19.30 9.07
CA LYS A 321 -19.64 18.65 9.46
C LYS A 321 -18.80 18.57 8.21
N TRP A 322 -17.85 19.47 8.10
CA TRP A 322 -16.95 19.53 6.96
C TRP A 322 -16.23 18.18 6.77
N GLN A 323 -16.06 17.39 7.83
CA GLN A 323 -15.55 16.01 7.76
C GLN A 323 -16.46 15.13 6.89
N GLU A 324 -17.77 15.18 7.10
CA GLU A 324 -18.75 14.43 6.31
C GLU A 324 -18.69 14.89 4.85
N HIS A 325 -18.62 16.21 4.60
CA HIS A 325 -18.43 16.72 3.23
C HIS A 325 -17.14 16.27 2.58
N TRP A 326 -16.05 16.30 3.32
CA TRP A 326 -14.75 15.88 2.84
C TRP A 326 -14.77 14.39 2.47
N GLN A 327 -15.41 13.56 3.29
CA GLN A 327 -15.62 12.13 3.03
C GLN A 327 -16.49 11.87 1.80
N LEU A 328 -17.60 12.61 1.64
CA LEU A 328 -18.46 12.55 0.45
C LEU A 328 -17.70 12.96 -0.82
N ILE A 329 -16.93 14.04 -0.73
CA ILE A 329 -16.13 14.53 -1.84
C ILE A 329 -15.03 13.53 -2.22
N LEU A 330 -14.37 12.89 -1.25
CA LEU A 330 -13.39 11.84 -1.52
C LEU A 330 -14.04 10.65 -2.24
N LEU A 331 -15.25 10.26 -1.82
CA LEU A 331 -16.01 9.19 -2.45
C LEU A 331 -16.40 9.55 -3.89
N LEU A 332 -16.91 10.76 -4.12
CA LEU A 332 -17.20 11.30 -5.45
C LEU A 332 -15.95 11.35 -6.33
N PHE A 333 -14.82 11.82 -5.79
CA PHE A 333 -13.54 11.87 -6.48
C PHE A 333 -13.09 10.48 -6.92
N SER A 334 -13.19 9.49 -6.03
CA SER A 334 -12.83 8.09 -6.35
C SER A 334 -13.66 7.54 -7.51
N TRP A 335 -14.96 7.83 -7.53
CA TRP A 335 -15.87 7.36 -8.55
C TRP A 335 -15.63 8.05 -9.89
N VAL A 336 -15.61 9.39 -9.93
CA VAL A 336 -15.42 10.15 -11.18
C VAL A 336 -14.05 9.90 -11.78
N SER A 337 -12.99 9.85 -10.97
CA SER A 337 -11.65 9.54 -11.47
C SER A 337 -11.58 8.14 -12.07
N SER A 338 -12.32 7.16 -11.52
CA SER A 338 -12.37 5.79 -12.06
C SER A 338 -12.99 5.74 -13.45
N ILE A 339 -13.93 6.63 -13.72
CA ILE A 339 -14.58 6.74 -15.02
C ILE A 339 -13.73 7.56 -16.01
N ALA A 340 -12.94 8.52 -15.52
CA ALA A 340 -12.06 9.37 -16.34
C ALA A 340 -10.88 8.62 -16.98
N GLY A 341 -10.52 7.43 -16.48
CA GLY A 341 -9.39 6.64 -16.97
C GLY A 341 -8.06 7.35 -16.79
N ALA A 342 -7.35 7.68 -17.88
CA ALA A 342 -6.00 8.25 -17.82
C ALA A 342 -5.96 9.64 -17.19
N GLU A 343 -6.96 10.49 -17.45
CA GLU A 343 -7.07 11.82 -16.84
C GLU A 343 -7.29 11.70 -15.33
N GLY A 344 -8.17 10.78 -14.92
CA GLY A 344 -8.41 10.47 -13.50
C GLY A 344 -7.16 9.97 -12.78
N LEU A 345 -6.35 9.14 -13.44
CA LEU A 345 -5.08 8.69 -12.88
C LEU A 345 -4.07 9.83 -12.69
N LEU A 346 -4.00 10.79 -13.62
CA LEU A 346 -3.15 11.97 -13.49
C LEU A 346 -3.64 12.87 -12.34
N ALA A 347 -4.95 13.12 -12.28
CA ALA A 347 -5.57 13.87 -11.19
C ALA A 347 -5.32 13.22 -9.84
N ALA A 348 -5.47 11.89 -9.73
CA ALA A 348 -5.25 11.14 -8.52
C ALA A 348 -3.79 11.16 -8.04
N LYS A 349 -2.82 11.10 -8.95
CA LYS A 349 -1.40 11.24 -8.59
C LYS A 349 -1.08 12.63 -8.05
N SER A 350 -1.57 13.68 -8.72
CA SER A 350 -1.41 15.06 -8.28
C SER A 350 -2.07 15.28 -6.91
N ALA A 351 -3.35 14.89 -6.79
CA ALA A 351 -4.11 14.98 -5.54
C ALA A 351 -3.45 14.16 -4.42
N GLY A 352 -2.96 12.94 -4.69
CA GLY A 352 -2.27 12.09 -3.72
C GLY A 352 -0.99 12.72 -3.17
N SER A 353 -0.16 13.32 -4.02
CA SER A 353 1.04 14.03 -3.57
C SER A 353 0.72 15.23 -2.67
N LEU A 354 -0.31 16.00 -3.03
CA LEU A 354 -0.78 17.15 -2.25
C LEU A 354 -1.47 16.73 -0.96
N LEU A 355 -2.24 15.64 -0.99
CA LEU A 355 -2.90 15.05 0.18
C LEU A 355 -1.86 14.56 1.19
N LEU A 356 -0.79 13.91 0.70
CA LEU A 356 0.33 13.49 1.54
C LEU A 356 1.00 14.69 2.21
N ALA A 357 1.38 15.70 1.43
CA ALA A 357 1.98 16.93 1.95
C ALA A 357 1.05 17.65 2.96
N SER A 358 -0.26 17.66 2.69
CA SER A 358 -1.29 18.23 3.56
C SER A 358 -1.47 17.44 4.86
N GLY A 359 -1.43 16.11 4.78
CA GLY A 359 -1.50 15.23 5.95
C GLY A 359 -0.30 15.44 6.87
N VAL A 360 0.89 15.53 6.29
CA VAL A 360 2.16 15.79 7.00
C VAL A 360 2.19 17.19 7.60
N ALA A 361 1.61 18.17 6.92
CA ALA A 361 1.42 19.50 7.49
C ALA A 361 0.40 19.51 8.64
N GLY A 362 -0.29 18.40 8.95
CA GLY A 362 -1.33 18.30 9.97
C GLY A 362 -2.67 18.93 9.54
N SER A 363 -2.78 19.39 8.30
CA SER A 363 -3.97 20.08 7.80
C SER A 363 -5.18 19.17 7.57
N LEU A 364 -4.94 17.86 7.45
CA LEU A 364 -5.99 16.84 7.30
C LEU A 364 -6.37 16.18 8.64
N LYS A 365 -5.90 16.72 9.78
CA LYS A 365 -6.21 16.15 11.09
C LYS A 365 -7.74 16.05 11.28
N GLY A 366 -8.20 14.83 11.51
CA GLY A 366 -9.60 14.52 11.74
C GLY A 366 -10.54 14.51 10.54
N ALA A 367 -10.04 14.65 9.32
CA ALA A 367 -10.86 14.56 8.11
C ALA A 367 -11.60 13.20 7.98
N LEU A 368 -10.95 12.13 8.44
CA LEU A 368 -11.47 10.76 8.40
C LEU A 368 -12.01 10.28 9.76
N TRP A 369 -12.20 11.15 10.73
CA TRP A 369 -12.80 10.73 12.01
C TRP A 369 -14.26 10.33 11.81
N GLY A 370 -14.65 9.24 12.47
CA GLY A 370 -16.00 8.69 12.39
C GLY A 370 -16.37 8.08 11.04
N SER A 371 -15.41 7.91 10.11
CA SER A 371 -15.68 7.21 8.86
C SER A 371 -16.03 5.74 9.13
N GLY A 372 -17.23 5.33 8.72
CA GLY A 372 -17.70 3.96 8.84
C GLY A 372 -16.99 2.99 7.91
N GLN A 373 -17.18 1.69 8.17
CA GLN A 373 -16.69 0.60 7.33
C GLN A 373 -17.19 0.74 5.88
N ASP A 374 -18.41 1.21 5.69
CA ASP A 374 -19.07 1.32 4.39
C ASP A 374 -18.45 2.41 3.49
N LEU A 375 -17.96 3.50 4.08
CA LEU A 375 -17.21 4.51 3.34
C LEU A 375 -15.87 3.93 2.85
N MET A 376 -15.12 3.28 3.74
CA MET A 376 -13.78 2.75 3.42
C MET A 376 -13.86 1.62 2.39
N ASN A 377 -14.82 0.71 2.56
CA ASN A 377 -15.14 -0.30 1.55
C ASN A 377 -15.61 0.36 0.26
N GLY A 378 -16.49 1.36 0.36
CA GLY A 378 -17.01 2.12 -0.78
C GLY A 378 -15.95 2.84 -1.61
N LEU A 379 -14.75 3.11 -1.08
CA LEU A 379 -13.62 3.72 -1.83
C LEU A 379 -12.86 2.73 -2.72
N PHE A 380 -12.74 1.47 -2.31
CA PHE A 380 -11.94 0.46 -3.03
C PHE A 380 -12.78 -0.66 -3.65
N LEU A 381 -13.89 -1.02 -3.01
CA LEU A 381 -14.79 -2.12 -3.34
C LEU A 381 -16.18 -1.56 -3.70
N PRO A 382 -16.35 -1.00 -4.91
CA PRO A 382 -17.64 -0.49 -5.35
C PRO A 382 -18.68 -1.63 -5.37
N PRO A 383 -19.97 -1.35 -5.07
CA PRO A 383 -21.06 -2.29 -5.35
C PRO A 383 -20.93 -2.93 -6.75
N PRO A 384 -21.11 -4.26 -6.90
CA PRO A 384 -20.96 -4.94 -8.19
C PRO A 384 -21.83 -4.38 -9.32
N ALA A 385 -22.99 -3.80 -8.98
CA ALA A 385 -23.86 -3.09 -9.91
C ALA A 385 -23.12 -1.99 -10.70
N ILE A 386 -22.10 -1.35 -10.10
CA ILE A 386 -21.33 -0.26 -10.73
C ILE A 386 -20.46 -0.77 -11.89
N ALA A 387 -19.92 -1.99 -11.83
CA ALA A 387 -19.20 -2.55 -12.98
C ALA A 387 -20.10 -2.82 -14.18
N LEU A 388 -21.35 -3.24 -13.94
CA LEU A 388 -22.34 -3.38 -15.01
C LEU A 388 -22.69 -2.02 -15.64
N MET A 389 -22.69 -0.94 -14.85
CA MET A 389 -22.95 0.42 -15.34
C MET A 389 -21.80 0.99 -16.18
N ILE A 390 -20.54 0.82 -15.75
CA ILE A 390 -19.40 1.39 -16.47
C ILE A 390 -19.09 0.58 -17.75
N GLY A 391 -19.21 -0.75 -17.69
CA GLY A 391 -18.99 -1.64 -18.83
C GLY A 391 -20.07 -1.60 -19.92
N SER A 392 -21.24 -1.01 -19.65
CA SER A 392 -22.30 -0.84 -20.66
C SER A 392 -22.27 0.51 -21.36
N THR A 393 -21.47 1.48 -20.88
CA THR A 393 -21.62 2.89 -21.30
C THR A 393 -20.36 3.55 -21.87
N ILE A 394 -19.16 3.07 -21.52
CA ILE A 394 -17.90 3.75 -21.90
C ILE A 394 -16.94 2.81 -22.65
N ARG A 395 -16.95 1.51 -22.36
CA ARG A 395 -16.13 0.50 -23.06
C ARG A 395 -16.89 -0.81 -23.14
N ASP A 396 -17.07 -1.34 -24.34
CA ASP A 396 -17.62 -2.68 -24.54
C ASP A 396 -16.70 -3.72 -23.88
N GLU A 397 -17.24 -4.54 -22.95
CA GLU A 397 -16.55 -5.65 -22.24
C GLU A 397 -15.66 -5.30 -21.02
N TRP A 398 -16.08 -4.44 -20.09
CA TRP A 398 -15.40 -4.35 -18.78
C TRP A 398 -15.82 -5.46 -17.80
N SER A 399 -14.84 -6.13 -17.20
CA SER A 399 -15.05 -7.02 -16.06
C SER A 399 -15.02 -6.22 -14.74
N TYR A 400 -15.68 -6.74 -13.69
CA TYR A 400 -15.60 -6.13 -12.35
C TYR A 400 -14.15 -6.06 -11.83
N THR A 401 -13.30 -7.01 -12.22
CA THR A 401 -11.86 -7.01 -11.91
C THR A 401 -11.10 -5.86 -12.58
N ASP A 402 -11.47 -5.48 -13.81
CA ASP A 402 -10.86 -4.33 -14.50
C ASP A 402 -11.21 -3.02 -13.78
N LEU A 403 -12.48 -2.86 -13.37
CA LEU A 403 -12.90 -1.72 -12.57
C LEU A 403 -12.14 -1.63 -11.24
N LEU A 404 -12.00 -2.76 -10.54
CA LEU A 404 -11.24 -2.80 -9.29
C LEU A 404 -9.77 -2.44 -9.52
N SER A 405 -9.17 -2.89 -10.62
CA SER A 405 -7.79 -2.55 -10.99
C SER A 405 -7.63 -1.06 -11.25
N ASP A 406 -8.51 -0.44 -12.05
CA ASP A 406 -8.46 0.99 -12.34
C ASP A 406 -8.70 1.83 -11.07
N ARG A 407 -9.64 1.40 -10.23
CA ARG A 407 -9.92 2.06 -8.95
C ARG A 407 -8.74 1.96 -7.99
N LEU A 408 -8.07 0.81 -7.95
CA LEU A 408 -6.85 0.63 -7.19
C LEU A 408 -5.74 1.57 -7.69
N GLN A 409 -5.55 1.72 -9.01
CA GLN A 409 -4.59 2.68 -9.58
C GLN A 409 -4.86 4.13 -9.15
N ILE A 410 -6.13 4.50 -9.02
CA ILE A 410 -6.56 5.84 -8.63
C ILE A 410 -6.44 6.06 -7.13
N MET A 411 -6.81 5.07 -6.32
CA MET A 411 -6.86 5.25 -4.86
C MET A 411 -5.50 5.07 -4.20
N MET A 412 -4.61 4.24 -4.74
CA MET A 412 -3.31 3.96 -4.11
C MET A 412 -2.43 5.21 -3.88
N PRO A 413 -2.35 6.21 -4.78
CA PRO A 413 -1.66 7.47 -4.51
C PRO A 413 -2.23 8.28 -3.34
N LEU A 414 -3.52 8.12 -3.01
CA LEU A 414 -4.18 8.84 -1.92
C LEU A 414 -3.97 8.16 -0.55
N VAL A 415 -3.76 6.83 -0.52
CA VAL A 415 -3.66 6.05 0.73
C VAL A 415 -2.61 6.61 1.70
N PRO A 416 -1.38 6.98 1.29
CA PRO A 416 -0.40 7.53 2.22
C PRO A 416 -0.90 8.78 2.97
N GLY A 417 -1.53 9.74 2.27
CA GLY A 417 -2.05 10.95 2.90
C GLY A 417 -3.25 10.68 3.81
N MET A 418 -4.11 9.72 3.45
CA MET A 418 -5.21 9.26 4.30
C MET A 418 -4.72 8.61 5.59
N VAL A 419 -3.70 7.76 5.51
CA VAL A 419 -3.10 7.11 6.69
C VAL A 419 -2.44 8.13 7.59
N ILE A 420 -1.68 9.10 7.05
CA ILE A 420 -1.07 10.16 7.86
C ILE A 420 -2.14 11.03 8.54
N SER A 421 -3.23 11.36 7.84
CA SER A 421 -4.38 12.05 8.45
C SER A 421 -4.93 11.29 9.67
N LEU A 422 -5.08 9.98 9.57
CA LEU A 422 -5.54 9.12 10.67
C LEU A 422 -4.52 9.01 11.81
N ILE A 423 -3.22 8.90 11.48
CA ILE A 423 -2.13 8.87 12.46
C ILE A 423 -2.05 10.17 13.25
N SER A 424 -2.21 11.33 12.59
CA SER A 424 -2.17 12.64 13.26
C SER A 424 -3.26 12.79 14.33
N GLY A 425 -4.36 12.03 14.23
CA GLY A 425 -5.42 12.00 15.22
C GLY A 425 -5.10 11.20 16.48
N LEU A 426 -4.06 10.36 16.48
CA LEU A 426 -3.70 9.50 17.61
C LEU A 426 -3.16 10.29 18.82
N SER A 427 -2.85 11.57 18.66
CA SER A 427 -2.47 12.45 19.77
C SER A 427 -3.63 12.77 20.73
N GLU A 428 -4.88 12.58 20.30
CA GLU A 428 -6.08 12.96 21.05
C GLU A 428 -6.80 11.71 21.57
N GLU A 429 -6.92 11.55 22.89
CA GLU A 429 -7.48 10.34 23.52
C GLU A 429 -8.93 10.07 23.08
N ASP A 430 -9.73 11.13 22.90
CA ASP A 430 -11.16 11.01 22.55
C ASP A 430 -11.41 10.47 21.12
N ASN A 431 -10.44 10.63 20.21
CA ASN A 431 -10.56 10.27 18.79
C ASN A 431 -9.64 9.10 18.37
N LEU A 432 -8.95 8.51 19.34
CA LEU A 432 -7.97 7.46 19.15
C LEU A 432 -8.61 6.19 18.57
N GLN A 433 -9.69 5.73 19.19
CA GLN A 433 -10.38 4.49 18.79
C GLN A 433 -11.01 4.61 17.40
N THR A 434 -11.63 5.74 17.08
CA THR A 434 -12.28 5.97 15.79
C THR A 434 -11.24 6.04 14.66
N SER A 435 -10.09 6.68 14.89
CA SER A 435 -8.98 6.76 13.92
C SER A 435 -8.38 5.38 13.62
N ILE A 436 -8.19 4.56 14.64
CA ILE A 436 -7.64 3.20 14.50
C ILE A 436 -8.61 2.28 13.74
N VAL A 437 -9.90 2.34 14.05
CA VAL A 437 -10.93 1.56 13.34
C VAL A 437 -10.97 1.97 11.87
N ALA A 438 -11.02 3.27 11.57
CA ALA A 438 -11.01 3.77 10.20
C ALA A 438 -9.76 3.33 9.42
N MET A 439 -8.58 3.37 10.04
CA MET A 439 -7.32 2.95 9.42
C MET A 439 -7.27 1.44 9.17
N ARG A 440 -7.79 0.63 10.11
CA ARG A 440 -7.91 -0.82 9.93
C ARG A 440 -8.82 -1.14 8.75
N GLU A 441 -10.00 -0.52 8.68
CA GLU A 441 -10.94 -0.74 7.57
C GLU A 441 -10.37 -0.25 6.23
N LEU A 442 -9.65 0.88 6.20
CA LEU A 442 -8.95 1.36 5.02
C LEU A 442 -7.95 0.33 4.49
N LEU A 443 -7.04 -0.16 5.35
CA LEU A 443 -6.01 -1.11 4.93
C LEU A 443 -6.59 -2.50 4.65
N ARG A 444 -7.67 -2.89 5.32
CA ARG A 444 -8.45 -4.10 5.01
C ARG A 444 -9.10 -4.00 3.63
N ALA A 445 -9.68 -2.85 3.29
CA ALA A 445 -10.26 -2.61 1.96
C ALA A 445 -9.19 -2.63 0.86
N VAL A 446 -8.02 -2.03 1.11
CA VAL A 446 -6.85 -2.10 0.21
C VAL A 446 -6.43 -3.56 0.00
N GLY A 447 -6.18 -4.31 1.09
CA GLY A 447 -5.77 -5.71 1.02
C GLY A 447 -6.81 -6.61 0.34
N GLY A 448 -8.10 -6.42 0.66
CA GLY A 448 -9.21 -7.13 0.02
C GLY A 448 -9.33 -6.84 -1.48
N THR A 449 -8.98 -5.63 -1.92
CA THR A 449 -8.95 -5.26 -3.34
C THR A 449 -7.78 -5.90 -4.06
N PHE A 450 -6.58 -5.88 -3.47
CA PHE A 450 -5.44 -6.64 -4.00
C PHE A 450 -5.75 -8.14 -4.11
N HIS A 451 -6.42 -8.71 -3.11
CA HIS A 451 -6.83 -10.11 -3.17
C HIS A 451 -7.84 -10.40 -4.30
N ARG A 452 -8.77 -9.49 -4.59
CA ARG A 452 -9.74 -9.68 -5.68
C ARG A 452 -9.15 -9.43 -7.07
N VAL A 453 -8.21 -8.49 -7.19
CA VAL A 453 -7.58 -8.15 -8.48
C VAL A 453 -6.46 -9.14 -8.83
N PHE A 454 -5.65 -9.51 -7.85
CA PHE A 454 -4.47 -10.36 -8.06
C PHE A 454 -4.61 -11.73 -7.37
N GLY A 455 -5.26 -11.80 -6.22
CA GLY A 455 -5.30 -13.00 -5.36
C GLY A 455 -6.27 -14.12 -5.73
N GLY A 456 -6.95 -14.14 -6.87
CA GLY A 456 -7.72 -15.33 -7.22
C GLY A 456 -8.69 -15.18 -8.38
N MET A 457 -8.56 -16.11 -9.33
CA MET A 457 -9.41 -16.34 -10.49
C MET A 457 -10.79 -16.89 -10.10
N ILE A 458 -11.50 -16.25 -9.16
CA ILE A 458 -12.77 -16.76 -8.65
C ILE A 458 -13.92 -15.87 -9.16
N HIS A 459 -14.70 -16.45 -10.09
CA HIS A 459 -16.04 -16.08 -10.58
C HIS A 459 -16.23 -15.60 -12.03
N SER A 460 -15.20 -15.53 -12.90
CA SER A 460 -15.50 -15.41 -14.34
C SER A 460 -15.88 -16.77 -14.93
N THR A 461 -17.17 -17.13 -14.84
CA THR A 461 -17.79 -18.28 -15.53
C THR A 461 -17.88 -18.10 -17.05
N GLY A 462 -17.28 -17.05 -17.62
CA GLY A 462 -17.36 -16.73 -19.04
C GLY A 462 -16.00 -16.60 -19.72
N GLY A 463 -15.38 -17.72 -20.11
CA GLY A 463 -14.41 -17.68 -21.22
C GLY A 463 -13.10 -18.44 -21.02
N ALA A 464 -13.16 -19.77 -20.94
CA ALA A 464 -11.99 -20.66 -21.03
C ALA A 464 -11.19 -20.56 -22.36
N ARG A 465 -11.56 -19.68 -23.30
CA ARG A 465 -10.88 -19.48 -24.59
C ARG A 465 -9.93 -18.27 -24.67
N ARG A 466 -9.93 -17.34 -23.70
CA ARG A 466 -8.97 -16.20 -23.65
C ARG A 466 -7.69 -16.49 -22.83
N GLN A 467 -7.64 -17.58 -22.05
CA GLN A 467 -6.59 -17.84 -21.05
C GLN A 467 -5.20 -18.20 -21.60
N VAL A 468 -5.06 -18.71 -22.82
CA VAL A 468 -3.75 -19.16 -23.34
C VAL A 468 -2.95 -18.03 -24.01
N LYS A 469 -3.60 -16.93 -24.42
CA LYS A 469 -2.93 -15.78 -25.05
C LYS A 469 -2.51 -14.68 -24.05
N ASN A 470 -3.10 -14.66 -22.85
CA ASN A 470 -2.86 -13.63 -21.81
C ASN A 470 -1.70 -13.92 -20.84
N ARG A 471 -1.04 -15.08 -20.90
CA ARG A 471 0.08 -15.37 -19.96
C ARG A 471 1.26 -14.42 -20.12
N ARG A 472 1.58 -13.97 -21.35
CA ARG A 472 2.66 -12.99 -21.58
C ARG A 472 2.32 -11.57 -21.14
N ASP A 473 1.06 -11.16 -21.28
CA ASP A 473 0.60 -9.84 -20.86
C ASP A 473 0.50 -9.75 -19.32
N GLY A 474 0.09 -10.84 -18.66
CA GLY A 474 0.03 -10.91 -17.19
C GLY A 474 1.38 -10.73 -16.47
N PHE A 475 2.50 -11.10 -17.11
CA PHE A 475 3.84 -10.86 -16.56
C PHE A 475 4.19 -9.37 -16.52
N ALA A 476 3.93 -8.65 -17.61
CA ALA A 476 4.18 -7.21 -17.70
C ALA A 476 3.29 -6.44 -16.71
N ASP A 477 2.04 -6.88 -16.55
CA ASP A 477 1.09 -6.25 -15.63
C ASP A 477 1.48 -6.44 -14.15
N SER A 478 2.05 -7.57 -13.76
CA SER A 478 2.52 -7.80 -12.38
C SER A 478 3.72 -6.92 -12.01
N ILE A 479 4.71 -6.84 -12.92
CA ILE A 479 5.89 -5.96 -12.73
C ILE A 479 5.45 -4.50 -12.67
N LYS A 480 4.53 -4.10 -13.55
CA LYS A 480 3.96 -2.75 -13.58
C LYS A 480 3.17 -2.45 -12.30
N ALA A 481 2.35 -3.39 -11.82
CA ALA A 481 1.61 -3.27 -10.57
C ALA A 481 2.55 -3.10 -9.37
N ALA A 482 3.57 -3.96 -9.23
CA ALA A 482 4.56 -3.82 -8.16
C ALA A 482 5.27 -2.45 -8.21
N LYS A 483 5.67 -2.01 -9.41
CA LYS A 483 6.33 -0.71 -9.59
C LYS A 483 5.44 0.49 -9.21
N ILE A 484 4.13 0.40 -9.44
CA ILE A 484 3.18 1.46 -9.15
C ILE A 484 2.78 1.46 -7.66
N TYR A 485 2.51 0.29 -7.08
CA TYR A 485 1.85 0.20 -5.78
C TYR A 485 2.80 0.07 -4.58
N VAL A 486 3.94 -0.61 -4.75
CA VAL A 486 4.88 -0.84 -3.64
C VAL A 486 5.38 0.48 -3.03
N PRO A 487 5.74 1.53 -3.80
CA PRO A 487 6.12 2.82 -3.22
C PRO A 487 5.08 3.40 -2.24
N HIS A 488 3.80 3.35 -2.61
CA HIS A 488 2.72 3.86 -1.74
C HIS A 488 2.57 3.02 -0.46
N LEU A 489 2.64 1.69 -0.57
CA LEU A 489 2.58 0.80 0.59
C LEU A 489 3.79 0.98 1.52
N VAL A 490 5.00 1.15 0.97
CA VAL A 490 6.21 1.41 1.76
C VAL A 490 6.10 2.76 2.49
N THR A 491 5.55 3.79 1.85
CA THR A 491 5.30 5.09 2.50
C THR A 491 4.35 4.95 3.69
N VAL A 492 3.27 4.16 3.54
CA VAL A 492 2.32 3.85 4.62
C VAL A 492 3.01 3.11 5.77
N VAL A 493 3.82 2.10 5.46
CA VAL A 493 4.57 1.31 6.46
C VAL A 493 5.55 2.19 7.21
N MET A 494 6.24 3.11 6.53
CA MET A 494 7.15 4.07 7.15
C MET A 494 6.42 5.03 8.08
N ALA A 495 5.26 5.55 7.67
CA ALA A 495 4.45 6.42 8.53
C ALA A 495 3.97 5.71 9.80
N LEU A 496 3.53 4.44 9.67
CA LEU A 496 3.14 3.61 10.80
C LEU A 496 4.33 3.29 11.72
N GLU A 497 5.48 2.94 11.16
CA GLU A 497 6.69 2.67 11.94
C GLU A 497 7.13 3.89 12.74
N TYR A 498 7.16 5.06 12.09
CA TYR A 498 7.49 6.33 12.73
C TYR A 498 6.51 6.66 13.87
N CYS A 499 5.21 6.44 13.66
CA CYS A 499 4.20 6.59 14.70
C CYS A 499 4.42 5.61 15.86
N ILE A 500 4.69 4.33 15.58
CA ILE A 500 4.92 3.32 16.62
C ILE A 500 6.16 3.69 17.43
N ALA A 501 7.24 4.06 16.75
CA ALA A 501 8.49 4.45 17.37
C ALA A 501 8.32 5.69 18.25
N ASN A 502 7.59 6.73 17.83
CA ASN A 502 7.47 7.96 18.60
C ASN A 502 6.46 7.90 19.76
N TYR A 503 5.34 7.17 19.60
CA TYR A 503 4.27 7.15 20.61
C TYR A 503 4.41 6.03 21.65
N PHE A 504 5.20 5.00 21.36
CA PHE A 504 5.30 3.79 22.20
C PHE A 504 6.73 3.44 22.61
N THR A 505 7.65 4.41 22.65
CA THR A 505 9.04 4.23 23.13
C THR A 505 9.13 3.63 24.53
N ASP A 506 8.16 3.93 25.40
CA ASP A 506 8.28 3.66 26.84
C ASP A 506 7.78 2.25 27.25
N THR A 507 7.26 1.48 26.29
CA THR A 507 6.77 0.11 26.54
C THR A 507 7.86 -0.92 26.21
N GLU A 508 8.85 -1.05 27.12
CA GLU A 508 9.97 -2.01 27.03
C GLU A 508 9.55 -3.50 27.05
N GLU A 509 8.26 -3.83 27.20
CA GLU A 509 7.81 -5.19 27.51
C GLU A 509 7.52 -6.11 26.29
N LEU A 510 7.66 -5.63 25.05
CA LEU A 510 7.37 -6.43 23.84
C LEU A 510 8.59 -6.75 22.95
N GLU A 511 9.78 -6.29 23.31
CA GLU A 511 11.00 -6.44 22.48
C GLU A 511 11.73 -7.79 22.64
N GLY A 512 11.27 -8.69 23.51
CA GLY A 512 11.96 -9.96 23.79
C GLY A 512 11.76 -11.09 22.77
N ASP A 513 10.62 -11.13 22.07
CA ASP A 513 10.23 -12.33 21.31
C ASP A 513 10.30 -12.10 19.80
N VAL A 514 11.48 -12.31 19.21
CA VAL A 514 11.62 -12.39 17.75
C VAL A 514 10.95 -13.67 17.27
N ARG A 515 9.72 -13.57 16.76
CA ARG A 515 9.01 -14.68 16.11
C ARG A 515 9.57 -14.90 14.70
N ILE A 516 10.15 -16.07 14.47
CA ILE A 516 10.65 -16.46 13.16
C ILE A 516 9.50 -16.62 12.16
N LEU A 517 9.62 -15.96 11.02
CA LEU A 517 8.77 -16.18 9.85
C LEU A 517 9.19 -17.49 9.19
N ARG A 518 8.50 -18.60 9.44
CA ARG A 518 8.73 -19.85 8.70
C ARG A 518 7.83 -19.94 7.47
N PRO A 519 8.33 -20.44 6.33
CA PRO A 519 7.47 -20.84 5.22
C PRO A 519 6.54 -21.96 5.70
N GLN A 520 5.22 -21.72 5.68
CA GLN A 520 4.25 -22.78 5.99
C GLN A 520 4.27 -23.81 4.86
N THR A 521 4.92 -24.95 5.09
CA THR A 521 4.75 -26.15 4.25
C THR A 521 3.44 -26.81 4.66
N SER A 522 2.32 -26.42 4.05
CA SER A 522 1.05 -27.09 4.27
C SER A 522 1.11 -28.49 3.66
N ASN A 523 1.42 -29.50 4.49
CA ASN A 523 1.24 -30.92 4.16
C ASN A 523 -0.22 -31.38 4.35
N GLU A 524 -1.18 -30.46 4.56
CA GLU A 524 -2.59 -30.84 4.56
C GLU A 524 -3.09 -30.95 3.11
N ASP A 525 -3.74 -32.08 2.82
CA ASP A 525 -4.50 -32.39 1.60
C ASP A 525 -5.64 -31.37 1.36
N ILE A 526 -5.30 -30.11 1.11
CA ILE A 526 -6.24 -29.10 0.66
C ILE A 526 -6.62 -29.47 -0.78
N ARG A 527 -7.86 -29.93 -0.90
CA ARG A 527 -8.52 -30.25 -2.17
C ARG A 527 -8.40 -29.08 -3.16
N ARG A 528 -7.41 -29.16 -4.05
CA ARG A 528 -7.38 -28.85 -5.50
C ARG A 528 -8.24 -27.72 -6.14
N THR A 529 -8.81 -26.76 -5.41
CA THR A 529 -9.58 -25.65 -6.03
C THR A 529 -9.12 -24.24 -5.69
N ASP A 530 -8.21 -24.03 -4.73
CA ASP A 530 -7.82 -22.68 -4.27
C ASP A 530 -6.38 -22.25 -4.62
N LEU A 531 -5.69 -23.02 -5.47
CA LEU A 531 -4.24 -22.94 -5.69
C LEU A 531 -3.73 -21.85 -6.66
N GLU A 532 -4.59 -21.01 -7.25
CA GLU A 532 -4.17 -19.95 -8.19
C GLU A 532 -4.38 -18.53 -7.63
N SER A 533 -4.13 -18.36 -6.32
CA SER A 533 -4.22 -17.08 -5.63
C SER A 533 -2.88 -16.32 -5.71
N TRP A 534 -2.73 -15.31 -6.58
CA TRP A 534 -1.44 -14.60 -6.76
C TRP A 534 -1.03 -13.76 -5.55
N VAL A 535 -1.90 -13.53 -4.57
CA VAL A 535 -1.50 -12.95 -3.28
C VAL A 535 -1.94 -13.96 -2.26
N ASP A 536 -1.00 -14.78 -1.80
CA ASP A 536 -1.24 -15.84 -0.83
C ASP A 536 -1.66 -15.24 0.53
N LEU A 537 -2.93 -14.86 0.57
CA LEU A 537 -3.74 -14.47 1.71
C LEU A 537 -4.70 -15.63 2.07
N SER A 538 -4.53 -16.78 1.40
CA SER A 538 -5.36 -17.98 1.48
C SER A 538 -5.21 -18.74 2.80
N THR A 539 -4.23 -18.37 3.62
CA THR A 539 -4.38 -18.60 5.04
C THR A 539 -5.40 -17.60 5.55
N GLU A 540 -6.65 -18.04 5.53
CA GLU A 540 -7.65 -17.54 6.46
C GLU A 540 -7.04 -17.41 7.86
N SER A 541 -5.98 -18.12 8.28
CA SER A 541 -5.29 -17.87 9.56
C SER A 541 -4.47 -16.55 9.69
N VAL A 542 -3.95 -15.93 8.63
CA VAL A 542 -3.17 -14.66 8.76
C VAL A 542 -4.05 -13.42 8.58
N ILE A 543 -5.13 -13.52 7.80
CA ILE A 543 -6.20 -12.49 7.77
C ILE A 543 -7.26 -12.74 8.86
N SER A 544 -7.49 -13.97 9.31
CA SER A 544 -8.27 -14.23 10.54
C SER A 544 -7.48 -13.99 11.82
N GLU A 545 -6.17 -13.72 11.77
CA GLU A 545 -5.52 -13.01 12.88
C GLU A 545 -5.80 -11.48 12.86
N ILE A 546 -6.42 -10.94 11.80
CA ILE A 546 -7.14 -9.65 11.86
C ILE A 546 -8.54 -9.84 12.46
N SER A 547 -9.04 -11.09 12.54
CA SER A 547 -9.95 -11.49 13.61
C SER A 547 -9.13 -11.84 14.86
N VAL A 548 -8.46 -10.84 15.42
CA VAL A 548 -8.37 -10.78 16.88
C VAL A 548 -9.83 -10.94 17.31
N ASP A 549 -10.18 -12.08 17.90
CA ASP A 549 -11.38 -12.25 18.71
C ASP A 549 -11.61 -10.90 19.35
N SER A 550 -12.65 -10.18 18.91
CA SER A 550 -12.90 -8.79 19.30
C SER A 550 -12.49 -8.69 20.76
N PRO A 551 -11.38 -8.00 21.12
CA PRO A 551 -10.81 -8.14 22.44
C PRO A 551 -11.91 -7.71 23.38
N LYS A 552 -12.55 -8.69 24.02
CA LYS A 552 -13.65 -8.43 24.91
C LYS A 552 -12.97 -7.68 26.06
N THR A 553 -13.26 -6.39 26.07
CA THR A 553 -13.19 -5.43 27.16
C THR A 553 -11.87 -4.81 27.63
N ASP A 554 -10.68 -5.24 27.19
CA ASP A 554 -9.40 -4.62 27.68
C ASP A 554 -8.54 -3.93 26.58
N SER A 555 -9.14 -3.49 25.47
CA SER A 555 -8.42 -2.93 24.31
C SER A 555 -8.14 -1.42 24.31
N SER A 556 -8.53 -0.70 25.36
CA SER A 556 -8.30 0.76 25.45
C SER A 556 -6.89 1.16 25.88
N GLY A 557 -6.05 0.19 26.30
CA GLY A 557 -4.67 0.46 26.71
C GLY A 557 -3.74 0.72 25.51
N LYS A 558 -2.70 1.54 25.72
CA LYS A 558 -1.63 1.83 24.74
C LYS A 558 -1.09 0.56 24.06
N LEU A 559 -0.94 -0.53 24.80
CA LEU A 559 -0.50 -1.84 24.29
C LEU A 559 -1.44 -2.44 23.23
N GLY A 560 -2.76 -2.30 23.41
CA GLY A 560 -3.76 -2.78 22.45
C GLY A 560 -3.66 -2.02 21.13
N ILE A 561 -3.47 -0.71 21.21
CA ILE A 561 -3.31 0.17 20.05
C ILE A 561 -2.03 -0.16 19.29
N GLN A 562 -0.91 -0.34 19.99
CA GLN A 562 0.36 -0.73 19.40
C GLN A 562 0.24 -2.06 18.63
N LYS A 563 -0.48 -3.06 19.18
CA LYS A 563 -0.74 -4.33 18.50
C LYS A 563 -1.54 -4.15 17.21
N ILE A 564 -2.56 -3.28 17.22
CA ILE A 564 -3.38 -2.99 16.04
C ILE A 564 -2.56 -2.26 14.97
N LEU A 565 -1.74 -1.29 15.36
CA LEU A 565 -0.84 -0.58 14.45
C LEU A 565 0.17 -1.52 13.80
N ARG A 566 0.81 -2.40 14.59
CA ARG A 566 1.70 -3.45 14.08
C ARG A 566 0.99 -4.42 13.14
N SER A 567 -0.25 -4.80 13.44
CA SER A 567 -1.07 -5.64 12.54
C SER A 567 -1.34 -4.95 11.20
N CYS A 568 -1.73 -3.66 11.23
CA CYS A 568 -1.92 -2.84 10.03
C CYS A 568 -0.64 -2.74 9.19
N GLN A 569 0.48 -2.48 9.86
CA GLN A 569 1.79 -2.40 9.24
C GLN A 569 2.19 -3.73 8.58
N ASN A 570 2.04 -4.85 9.30
CA ASN A 570 2.34 -6.19 8.79
C ASN A 570 1.45 -6.53 7.58
N GLY A 571 0.17 -6.14 7.59
CA GLY A 571 -0.73 -6.31 6.44
C GLY A 571 -0.23 -5.57 5.19
N ALA A 572 0.18 -4.31 5.34
CA ALA A 572 0.75 -3.52 4.24
C ALA A 572 2.09 -4.08 3.75
N LEU A 573 2.98 -4.48 4.67
CA LEU A 573 4.26 -5.13 4.37
C LEU A 573 4.07 -6.47 3.63
N ASN A 574 3.15 -7.31 4.08
CA ASN A 574 2.86 -8.61 3.45
C ASN A 574 2.29 -8.44 2.03
N THR A 575 1.48 -7.42 1.82
CA THR A 575 0.95 -7.05 0.49
C THR A 575 2.08 -6.58 -0.42
N ALA A 576 2.93 -5.66 0.06
CA ALA A 576 4.08 -5.17 -0.69
C ALA A 576 5.08 -6.30 -1.02
N GLY A 577 5.44 -7.13 -0.04
CA GLY A 577 6.33 -8.27 -0.23
C GLY A 577 5.74 -9.35 -1.14
N GLY A 578 4.40 -9.52 -1.15
CA GLY A 578 3.71 -10.37 -2.12
C GLY A 578 3.86 -9.87 -3.54
N LEU A 579 3.58 -8.58 -3.78
CA LEU A 579 3.74 -7.97 -5.11
C LEU A 579 5.18 -8.04 -5.61
N LEU A 580 6.16 -7.77 -4.74
CA LEU A 580 7.58 -7.87 -5.07
C LEU A 580 8.00 -9.30 -5.41
N SER A 581 7.67 -10.26 -4.54
CA SER A 581 8.01 -11.68 -4.77
C SER A 581 7.41 -12.18 -6.08
N ASN A 582 6.15 -11.87 -6.39
CA ASN A 582 5.55 -12.25 -7.66
C ASN A 582 6.23 -11.60 -8.86
N ALA A 583 6.49 -10.30 -8.80
CA ALA A 583 7.16 -9.61 -9.89
C ALA A 583 8.59 -10.14 -10.12
N MET A 584 9.26 -10.56 -9.05
CA MET A 584 10.57 -11.23 -9.10
C MET A 584 10.48 -12.64 -9.70
N ASN A 585 9.52 -13.46 -9.26
CA ASN A 585 9.29 -14.81 -9.80
C ASN A 585 9.03 -14.78 -11.31
N LEU A 586 8.33 -13.75 -11.80
CA LEU A 586 7.90 -13.63 -13.19
C LEU A 586 8.91 -12.87 -14.09
N GLY A 587 9.58 -11.85 -13.55
CA GLY A 587 10.43 -10.94 -14.32
C GLY A 587 11.94 -11.08 -14.07
N GLY A 588 12.33 -11.93 -13.13
CA GLY A 588 13.71 -12.18 -12.75
C GLY A 588 14.50 -10.94 -12.32
N ALA A 589 15.81 -10.94 -12.55
CA ALA A 589 16.67 -9.80 -12.22
C ALA A 589 16.30 -8.52 -12.98
N GLY A 590 15.79 -8.63 -14.21
CA GLY A 590 15.37 -7.48 -15.01
C GLY A 590 14.23 -6.69 -14.36
N ALA A 591 13.35 -7.36 -13.62
CA ALA A 591 12.31 -6.72 -12.83
C ALA A 591 12.75 -6.38 -11.40
N SER A 592 13.56 -7.23 -10.76
CA SER A 592 13.93 -7.04 -9.35
C SER A 592 14.71 -5.75 -9.11
N VAL A 593 15.72 -5.46 -9.93
CA VAL A 593 16.61 -4.28 -9.80
C VAL A 593 15.83 -2.96 -9.83
N PRO A 594 15.00 -2.66 -10.86
CA PRO A 594 14.25 -1.41 -10.88
C PRO A 594 13.18 -1.32 -9.77
N LEU A 595 12.63 -2.45 -9.31
CA LEU A 595 11.68 -2.46 -8.20
C LEU A 595 12.36 -2.09 -6.88
N TRP A 596 13.52 -2.69 -6.58
CA TRP A 596 14.27 -2.35 -5.37
C TRP A 596 14.84 -0.93 -5.42
N HIS A 597 15.24 -0.42 -6.59
CA HIS A 597 15.57 1.00 -6.74
C HIS A 597 14.38 1.92 -6.44
N ALA A 598 13.17 1.57 -6.88
CA ALA A 598 11.97 2.34 -6.55
C ALA A 598 11.67 2.31 -5.05
N VAL A 599 11.82 1.16 -4.39
CA VAL A 599 11.69 1.01 -2.93
C VAL A 599 12.72 1.88 -2.20
N LEU A 600 13.98 1.84 -2.60
CA LEU A 600 15.04 2.66 -2.00
C LEU A 600 14.83 4.16 -2.22
N SER A 601 14.40 4.58 -3.42
CA SER A 601 14.01 5.97 -3.68
C SER A 601 12.88 6.41 -2.77
N THR A 602 11.87 5.54 -2.56
CA THR A 602 10.74 5.82 -1.69
C THR A 602 11.16 6.02 -0.24
N PHE A 603 12.13 5.25 0.27
CA PHE A 603 12.68 5.50 1.60
C PHE A 603 13.40 6.85 1.70
N GLY A 604 14.10 7.26 0.62
CA GLY A 604 14.71 8.59 0.51
C GLY A 604 13.68 9.72 0.53
N ASP A 605 12.59 9.57 -0.23
CA ASP A 605 11.52 10.57 -0.31
C ASP A 605 10.69 10.63 0.98
N SER A 606 10.38 9.47 1.56
CA SER A 606 9.63 9.37 2.84
C SER A 606 10.38 10.04 3.99
N ARG A 607 11.71 10.07 3.94
CA ARG A 607 12.53 10.80 4.92
C ARG A 607 12.25 12.30 4.88
N LEU A 608 12.16 12.89 3.69
CA LEU A 608 11.84 14.32 3.55
C LEU A 608 10.44 14.64 4.08
N VAL A 609 9.52 13.68 3.94
CA VAL A 609 8.14 13.81 4.37
C VAL A 609 8.01 13.76 5.89
N LEU A 610 8.68 12.82 6.56
CA LEU A 610 8.55 12.65 8.02
C LEU A 610 9.36 13.67 8.83
N ASP A 611 10.42 14.26 8.26
CA ASP A 611 11.26 15.26 8.95
C ASP A 611 10.52 16.61 9.14
N LEU A 612 9.52 16.91 8.29
CA LEU A 612 8.76 18.16 8.31
C LEU A 612 7.93 18.35 9.60
N ASP A 613 7.51 17.27 10.26
CA ASP A 613 6.70 17.33 11.48
C ASP A 613 7.52 17.80 12.70
N SER A 614 8.82 17.52 12.72
CA SER A 614 9.74 17.93 13.81
C SER A 614 9.92 19.45 13.92
N THR A 615 9.65 20.19 12.85
CA THR A 615 9.87 21.65 12.78
C THR A 615 8.76 22.48 13.45
N LYS A 616 7.63 21.86 13.85
CA LYS A 616 6.49 22.57 14.44
C LYS A 616 6.47 22.58 15.98
N THR A 617 7.28 21.76 16.63
CA THR A 617 7.47 21.81 18.09
C THR A 617 8.37 22.98 18.48
N GLU A 618 7.71 24.12 18.69
CA GLU A 618 8.09 25.30 19.49
C GLU A 618 9.54 25.80 19.49
N LYS A 619 9.65 27.06 19.04
CA LYS A 619 10.67 28.09 19.34
C LYS A 619 11.39 27.95 20.69
N SER A 620 12.32 27.02 20.79
CA SER A 620 13.39 27.03 21.79
C SER A 620 14.71 27.08 21.01
N GLU A 621 15.36 28.24 21.00
CA GLU A 621 16.71 28.45 20.50
C GLU A 621 17.72 27.60 21.31
N LYS A 622 17.78 26.28 21.09
CA LYS A 622 18.89 25.44 21.54
C LYS A 622 19.20 24.33 20.54
N THR A 623 20.29 24.59 19.80
CA THR A 623 21.30 23.65 19.27
C THR A 623 20.95 22.73 18.09
N ASP A 624 21.80 22.80 17.06
CA ASP A 624 21.85 21.97 15.82
C ASP A 624 21.91 20.44 16.05
N GLU A 625 21.97 19.96 17.30
CA GLU A 625 22.06 18.53 17.64
C GLU A 625 20.73 17.77 17.49
N GLU A 626 19.58 18.45 17.54
CA GLU A 626 18.27 17.79 17.55
C GLU A 626 17.85 17.31 16.15
N GLY A 627 18.14 18.09 15.09
CA GLY A 627 17.91 17.70 13.70
C GLY A 627 18.77 16.50 13.25
N THR A 628 20.00 16.38 13.75
CA THR A 628 20.85 15.21 13.49
C THR A 628 20.32 13.93 14.15
N LYS A 629 19.58 14.03 15.26
CA LYS A 629 18.99 12.86 15.94
C LYS A 629 17.73 12.35 15.24
N SER A 630 16.85 13.25 14.77
CA SER A 630 15.65 12.90 13.97
C SER A 630 16.03 12.15 12.69
N THR A 631 16.97 12.70 11.94
CA THR A 631 17.43 12.09 10.68
C THR A 631 18.10 10.73 10.86
N ALA A 632 18.84 10.53 11.96
CA ALA A 632 19.43 9.24 12.30
C ALA A 632 18.35 8.18 12.66
N LEU A 633 17.31 8.58 13.41
CA LEU A 633 16.18 7.71 13.74
C LEU A 633 15.45 7.25 12.48
N ILE A 634 15.08 8.17 11.58
CA ILE A 634 14.37 7.85 10.33
C ILE A 634 15.19 6.90 9.46
N ASN A 635 16.51 7.11 9.36
CA ASN A 635 17.38 6.19 8.63
C ASN A 635 17.42 4.79 9.27
N SER A 636 17.40 4.69 10.61
CA SER A 636 17.31 3.39 11.28
C SER A 636 16.00 2.69 10.95
N LEU A 637 14.87 3.39 11.10
CA LEU A 637 13.54 2.83 10.82
C LEU A 637 13.42 2.37 9.36
N ALA A 638 13.93 3.14 8.41
CA ALA A 638 13.93 2.77 6.99
C ALA A 638 14.69 1.46 6.74
N MET A 639 15.83 1.28 7.39
CA MET A 639 16.61 0.06 7.27
C MET A 639 15.94 -1.13 7.97
N ASP A 640 15.23 -0.91 9.07
CA ASP A 640 14.48 -1.95 9.79
C ASP A 640 13.28 -2.45 8.96
N VAL A 641 12.52 -1.51 8.37
CA VAL A 641 11.46 -1.82 7.41
C VAL A 641 12.01 -2.53 6.18
N LEU A 642 13.17 -2.12 5.66
CA LEU A 642 13.83 -2.78 4.53
C LEU A 642 14.24 -4.22 4.89
N CYS A 643 14.83 -4.46 6.06
CA CYS A 643 15.15 -5.81 6.54
C CYS A 643 13.91 -6.71 6.58
N ARG A 644 12.80 -6.24 7.15
CA ARG A 644 11.52 -6.98 7.19
C ARG A 644 10.98 -7.27 5.80
N LEU A 645 10.99 -6.28 4.91
CA LEU A 645 10.46 -6.43 3.55
C LEU A 645 11.28 -7.46 2.75
N ILE A 646 12.61 -7.40 2.84
CA ILE A 646 13.50 -8.38 2.19
C ILE A 646 13.26 -9.78 2.75
N ALA A 647 13.17 -9.92 4.08
CA ALA A 647 12.92 -11.20 4.72
C ALA A 647 11.58 -11.82 4.26
N ILE A 648 10.51 -11.02 4.18
CA ILE A 648 9.21 -11.47 3.66
C ILE A 648 9.33 -11.94 2.20
N VAL A 649 10.03 -11.19 1.35
CA VAL A 649 10.23 -11.55 -0.07
C VAL A 649 11.03 -12.84 -0.20
N LEU A 650 12.10 -13.01 0.58
CA LEU A 650 12.90 -14.25 0.60
C LEU A 650 12.06 -15.44 1.05
N VAL A 651 11.36 -15.35 2.18
CA VAL A 651 10.49 -16.43 2.70
C VAL A 651 9.39 -16.78 1.71
N LYS A 652 8.80 -15.80 1.01
CA LYS A 652 7.81 -16.07 -0.06
C LYS A 652 8.43 -16.75 -1.28
N SER A 653 9.67 -16.41 -1.63
CA SER A 653 10.41 -17.05 -2.73
C SER A 653 10.79 -18.50 -2.41
N LEU A 654 10.81 -18.88 -1.13
CA LEU A 654 11.07 -20.24 -0.66
C LEU A 654 9.82 -21.13 -0.66
N LYS A 655 8.60 -20.57 -0.83
CA LYS A 655 7.38 -21.37 -0.93
C LYS A 655 7.44 -22.21 -2.21
N ARG A 656 7.33 -23.53 -2.06
CA ARG A 656 7.27 -24.49 -3.17
C ARG A 656 5.86 -25.04 -3.30
N GLU A 657 5.36 -25.21 -4.52
CA GLU A 657 4.13 -25.99 -4.75
C GLU A 657 4.41 -27.49 -4.58
N PHE A 658 5.62 -27.90 -4.97
CA PHE A 658 6.07 -29.29 -4.86
C PHE A 658 7.48 -29.37 -4.26
N GLN A 659 7.75 -30.40 -3.45
CA GLN A 659 9.06 -30.57 -2.81
C GLN A 659 10.21 -30.68 -3.81
N TRP A 660 9.95 -31.16 -5.03
CA TRP A 660 10.93 -31.32 -6.11
C TRP A 660 11.08 -30.10 -7.03
N GLU A 661 10.37 -29.00 -6.77
CA GLU A 661 10.44 -27.80 -7.59
C GLU A 661 11.70 -26.98 -7.27
N VAL A 662 12.60 -26.88 -8.24
CA VAL A 662 13.81 -26.05 -8.17
C VAL A 662 13.48 -24.67 -8.73
N TRP A 663 14.10 -23.62 -8.18
CA TRP A 663 13.99 -22.27 -8.72
C TRP A 663 14.36 -22.22 -10.21
N ASN A 664 13.56 -21.51 -10.99
CA ASN A 664 13.90 -21.17 -12.36
C ASN A 664 15.05 -20.14 -12.39
N PHE A 665 15.60 -19.91 -13.59
CA PHE A 665 16.65 -18.93 -13.80
C PHE A 665 16.21 -17.52 -13.38
N GLU A 666 14.97 -17.13 -13.68
CA GLU A 666 14.44 -15.81 -13.33
C GLU A 666 14.47 -15.59 -11.82
N LEU A 667 13.87 -16.49 -11.03
CA LEU A 667 13.81 -16.38 -9.59
C LEU A 667 15.20 -16.42 -8.96
N SER A 668 16.06 -17.35 -9.40
CA SER A 668 17.43 -17.47 -8.89
C SER A 668 18.22 -16.18 -9.12
N SER A 669 18.11 -15.59 -10.32
CA SER A 669 18.75 -14.33 -10.67
C SER A 669 18.18 -13.15 -9.84
N ALA A 670 16.86 -13.13 -9.61
CA ALA A 670 16.21 -12.09 -8.80
C ALA A 670 16.65 -12.16 -7.33
N VAL A 671 16.68 -13.36 -6.73
CA VAL A 671 17.11 -13.58 -5.34
C VAL A 671 18.61 -13.28 -5.19
N SER A 672 19.44 -13.65 -6.17
CA SER A 672 20.87 -13.29 -6.17
C SER A 672 21.05 -11.77 -6.10
N GLY A 673 20.35 -11.01 -6.95
CA GLY A 673 20.36 -9.54 -6.89
C GLY A 673 19.86 -8.98 -5.55
N LEU A 674 18.88 -9.63 -4.91
CA LEU A 674 18.38 -9.24 -3.59
C LEU A 674 19.43 -9.48 -2.49
N ILE A 675 20.19 -10.56 -2.55
CA ILE A 675 21.25 -10.84 -1.56
C ILE A 675 22.43 -9.88 -1.76
N LEU A 676 22.79 -9.58 -3.00
CA LEU A 676 23.80 -8.54 -3.29
C LEU A 676 23.36 -7.17 -2.77
N LEU A 677 22.06 -6.86 -2.83
CA LEU A 677 21.52 -5.64 -2.25
C LEU A 677 21.69 -5.60 -0.72
N VAL A 678 21.46 -6.72 -0.03
CA VAL A 678 21.69 -6.85 1.42
C VAL A 678 23.15 -6.55 1.76
N GLU A 679 24.08 -7.07 0.95
CA GLU A 679 25.52 -6.84 1.07
C GLU A 679 25.90 -5.38 0.81
N GLU A 680 25.47 -4.80 -0.31
CA GLU A 680 25.77 -3.42 -0.73
C GLU A 680 25.27 -2.40 0.31
N LYS A 681 24.05 -2.59 0.82
CA LYS A 681 23.46 -1.71 1.85
C LYS A 681 23.94 -2.04 3.26
N GLY A 682 24.70 -3.11 3.45
CA GLY A 682 25.25 -3.50 4.75
C GLY A 682 24.17 -3.71 5.81
N LEU A 683 23.04 -4.33 5.45
CA LEU A 683 21.87 -4.43 6.34
C LEU A 683 22.13 -5.26 7.60
N LEU A 684 23.15 -6.13 7.58
CA LEU A 684 23.63 -6.92 8.70
C LEU A 684 24.84 -6.29 9.43
N LYS A 685 25.15 -5.00 9.20
CA LYS A 685 26.15 -4.29 10.02
C LYS A 685 25.53 -3.89 11.36
N ILE A 686 26.27 -4.09 12.46
CA ILE A 686 25.87 -3.60 13.79
C ILE A 686 25.76 -2.08 13.71
N ARG A 687 24.59 -1.55 14.07
CA ARG A 687 24.37 -0.11 14.11
C ARG A 687 24.74 0.41 15.49
N SER A 688 25.61 1.41 15.56
CA SER A 688 25.83 2.19 16.78
C SER A 688 24.63 3.11 17.00
N SER A 689 23.56 2.58 17.60
CA SER A 689 22.43 3.40 18.07
C SER A 689 22.93 4.38 19.13
N SER A 690 22.67 5.68 18.94
CA SER A 690 23.25 6.77 19.74
C SER A 690 22.63 6.99 21.12
N LYS A 691 21.66 6.17 21.55
CA LYS A 691 20.90 6.44 22.80
C LYS A 691 20.99 5.38 23.89
N VAL A 692 21.55 4.21 23.63
CA VAL A 692 21.83 3.23 24.69
C VAL A 692 23.11 2.51 24.30
N GLU A 693 24.07 2.42 25.22
CA GLU A 693 25.22 1.50 25.13
C GLU A 693 24.74 0.02 25.22
N SER A 694 23.71 -0.34 24.47
CA SER A 694 23.15 -1.69 24.41
C SER A 694 24.05 -2.55 23.53
N LYS A 695 25.14 -3.02 24.14
CA LYS A 695 25.87 -4.28 23.85
C LYS A 695 25.75 -4.83 22.42
N GLY A 696 26.11 -4.10 21.36
CA GLY A 696 26.36 -4.64 20.01
C GLY A 696 25.37 -5.70 19.45
N LEU A 697 24.09 -5.65 19.84
CA LEU A 697 23.10 -6.67 19.50
C LEU A 697 22.47 -6.39 18.13
N PHE A 698 22.15 -7.45 17.39
CA PHE A 698 21.32 -7.32 16.20
C PHE A 698 19.91 -6.87 16.56
N ALA A 699 19.37 -5.91 15.82
CA ALA A 699 17.99 -5.50 15.95
C ALA A 699 17.05 -6.68 15.59
N PRO A 700 15.83 -6.76 16.17
CA PRO A 700 14.85 -7.81 15.87
C PRO A 700 14.65 -8.06 14.37
N ASP A 701 14.56 -7.00 13.57
CA ASP A 701 14.34 -7.08 12.13
C ASP A 701 15.57 -7.62 11.36
N GLN A 702 16.78 -7.36 11.87
CA GLN A 702 18.01 -7.96 11.33
C GLN A 702 18.06 -9.46 11.65
N VAL A 703 17.57 -9.89 12.82
CA VAL A 703 17.46 -11.31 13.18
C VAL A 703 16.46 -12.02 12.27
N VAL A 704 15.32 -11.38 11.93
CA VAL A 704 14.34 -11.93 10.99
C VAL A 704 14.96 -12.11 9.60
N LEU A 705 15.71 -11.10 9.11
CA LEU A 705 16.44 -11.21 7.84
C LEU A 705 17.49 -12.33 7.89
N LEU A 706 18.24 -12.44 8.98
CA LEU A 706 19.23 -13.50 9.18
C LEU A 706 18.59 -14.89 9.11
N CYS A 707 17.45 -15.07 9.77
CA CYS A 707 16.69 -16.32 9.69
C CYS A 707 16.22 -16.63 8.27
N ALA A 708 15.75 -15.63 7.52
CA ALA A 708 15.36 -15.83 6.12
C ALA A 708 16.55 -16.24 5.23
N LEU A 709 17.76 -15.72 5.50
CA LEU A 709 18.97 -16.14 4.78
C LEU A 709 19.40 -17.58 5.14
N LEU A 710 19.22 -18.00 6.39
CA LEU A 710 19.44 -19.40 6.79
C LEU A 710 18.49 -20.33 6.04
N ASP A 711 17.21 -19.97 5.94
CA ASP A 711 16.23 -20.78 5.22
C ASP A 711 16.56 -20.86 3.70
N VAL A 712 17.21 -19.84 3.12
CA VAL A 712 17.74 -19.88 1.74
C VAL A 712 18.93 -20.84 1.60
N LEU A 713 19.85 -20.88 2.58
CA LEU A 713 20.95 -21.85 2.56
C LEU A 713 20.45 -23.28 2.71
N GLU A 714 19.51 -23.51 3.63
CA GLU A 714 18.86 -24.80 3.85
C GLU A 714 18.20 -25.28 2.56
N TYR A 715 17.43 -24.40 1.90
CA TYR A 715 16.84 -24.66 0.58
C TYR A 715 17.91 -25.04 -0.45
N GLY A 716 19.00 -24.27 -0.54
CA GLY A 716 20.06 -24.49 -1.50
C GLY A 716 20.76 -25.83 -1.30
N ARG A 717 20.99 -26.19 -0.03
CA ARG A 717 21.54 -27.49 0.38
C ARG A 717 20.62 -28.64 -0.05
N ASP A 718 19.34 -28.55 0.29
CA ASP A 718 18.36 -29.59 -0.01
C ASP A 718 18.04 -29.71 -1.52
N ALA A 719 18.19 -28.60 -2.27
CA ALA A 719 18.03 -28.58 -3.73
C ALA A 719 19.32 -28.96 -4.49
N THR A 720 20.35 -29.49 -3.80
CA THR A 720 21.66 -29.84 -4.39
C THR A 720 22.38 -28.68 -5.09
N GLY A 721 22.09 -27.44 -4.67
CA GLY A 721 22.63 -26.21 -5.28
C GLY A 721 24.15 -26.07 -5.22
N TRP A 722 24.82 -26.85 -4.37
CA TRP A 722 26.27 -26.87 -4.22
C TRP A 722 26.99 -27.88 -5.15
N CYS A 723 26.27 -28.77 -5.82
CA CYS A 723 26.85 -29.86 -6.61
C CYS A 723 27.30 -29.40 -8.00
N GLN A 724 28.56 -28.98 -8.14
CA GLN A 724 29.20 -28.72 -9.44
C GLN A 724 29.78 -29.98 -10.09
N LEU A 725 30.08 -31.01 -9.28
CA LEU A 725 30.60 -32.27 -9.79
C LEU A 725 29.52 -32.97 -10.61
N ALA A 726 29.85 -33.34 -11.84
CA ALA A 726 28.99 -34.18 -12.66
C ALA A 726 28.80 -35.52 -11.93
N LEU A 727 27.69 -35.65 -11.21
CA LEU A 727 27.27 -36.97 -10.75
C LEU A 727 27.01 -37.80 -12.00
N PRO A 728 27.51 -39.05 -12.08
CA PRO A 728 27.14 -39.96 -13.16
C PRO A 728 25.62 -39.93 -13.25
N ALA A 729 25.08 -39.57 -14.42
CA ALA A 729 23.64 -39.59 -14.64
C ALA A 729 23.13 -40.92 -14.09
N MET A 730 22.31 -40.89 -13.04
CA MET A 730 21.71 -42.10 -12.52
C MET A 730 20.87 -42.65 -13.65
N SER A 731 21.45 -43.58 -14.43
CA SER A 731 20.78 -44.23 -15.53
C SER A 731 19.55 -44.85 -14.93
N ALA A 732 18.38 -44.30 -15.26
CA ALA A 732 17.10 -44.82 -14.82
C ALA A 732 16.95 -46.22 -15.40
N SER A 733 17.48 -47.23 -14.72
CA SER A 733 17.16 -48.63 -14.95
C SER A 733 15.77 -48.87 -14.36
N ASN A 734 14.75 -48.30 -15.00
CA ASN A 734 13.38 -48.72 -14.80
C ASN A 734 12.69 -48.74 -16.15
N GLU A 735 12.63 -49.95 -16.70
CA GLU A 735 11.77 -50.31 -17.82
C GLU A 735 10.32 -49.87 -17.52
N GLY A 736 9.79 -49.01 -18.38
CA GLY A 736 8.36 -48.93 -18.65
C GLY A 736 7.50 -48.28 -17.56
N LYS A 737 7.63 -46.97 -17.37
CA LYS A 737 6.48 -46.04 -17.19
C LYS A 737 6.97 -44.60 -17.24
N THR A 738 6.19 -43.76 -17.92
CA THR A 738 6.40 -42.33 -18.17
C THR A 738 6.61 -41.54 -16.88
N ALA A 739 7.84 -41.49 -16.38
CA ALA A 739 8.30 -40.47 -15.45
C ALA A 739 8.92 -39.34 -16.28
N ALA A 740 8.56 -38.09 -15.98
CA ALA A 740 9.17 -36.92 -16.59
C ALA A 740 10.70 -36.96 -16.40
N PRO A 741 11.50 -36.50 -17.38
CA PRO A 741 12.95 -36.49 -17.25
C PRO A 741 13.35 -35.68 -16.01
N MET A 742 14.00 -36.30 -15.03
CA MET A 742 14.76 -35.55 -14.03
C MET A 742 15.83 -34.78 -14.80
N GLY A 743 15.73 -33.45 -14.81
CA GLY A 743 16.74 -32.59 -15.42
C GLY A 743 18.12 -32.83 -14.83
N ASP A 744 19.17 -32.52 -15.59
CA ASP A 744 20.55 -32.65 -15.14
C ASP A 744 20.72 -31.89 -13.81
N LEU A 745 21.09 -32.60 -12.74
CA LEU A 745 21.40 -32.03 -11.41
C LEU A 745 22.53 -30.98 -11.45
N SER A 746 23.30 -30.93 -12.55
CA SER A 746 24.31 -29.90 -12.82
C SER A 746 23.69 -28.55 -13.23
N GLU A 747 22.47 -28.52 -13.75
CA GLU A 747 21.81 -27.28 -14.15
C GLU A 747 21.26 -26.52 -12.93
N SER A 748 20.72 -27.23 -11.93
CA SER A 748 20.21 -26.61 -10.70
C SER A 748 21.31 -25.94 -9.88
N SER A 749 22.51 -26.53 -9.81
CA SER A 749 23.65 -25.93 -9.10
C SER A 749 24.18 -24.66 -9.78
N LYS A 750 24.27 -24.66 -11.12
CA LYS A 750 24.65 -23.46 -11.89
C LYS A 750 23.71 -22.27 -11.65
N LEU A 751 22.43 -22.53 -11.37
CA LEU A 751 21.43 -21.50 -11.07
C LEU A 751 21.52 -20.96 -9.64
N LEU A 752 21.78 -21.83 -8.66
CA LEU A 752 21.73 -21.48 -7.23
C LEU A 752 23.05 -20.93 -6.69
N LEU A 753 24.21 -21.28 -7.25
CA LEU A 753 25.50 -20.78 -6.74
C LEU A 753 25.64 -19.25 -6.65
N PRO A 754 25.16 -18.45 -7.64
CA PRO A 754 25.16 -16.99 -7.54
C PRO A 754 24.31 -16.44 -6.38
N VAL A 755 23.40 -17.23 -5.81
CA VAL A 755 22.61 -16.93 -4.62
C VAL A 755 23.39 -17.35 -3.37
N LEU A 756 23.85 -18.61 -3.35
CA LEU A 756 24.36 -19.25 -2.15
C LEU A 756 25.73 -18.70 -1.70
N LEU A 757 26.62 -18.36 -2.65
CA LEU A 757 27.94 -17.80 -2.34
C LEU A 757 27.85 -16.45 -1.60
N PRO A 758 27.08 -15.45 -2.08
CA PRO A 758 26.82 -14.24 -1.29
C PRO A 758 26.14 -14.49 0.06
N CYS A 759 25.19 -15.44 0.14
CA CYS A 759 24.54 -15.78 1.42
C CYS A 759 25.54 -16.27 2.48
N ILE A 760 26.45 -17.19 2.13
CA ILE A 760 27.48 -17.66 3.06
C ILE A 760 28.37 -16.50 3.51
N ARG A 761 28.82 -15.65 2.59
CA ARG A 761 29.69 -14.49 2.93
C ARG A 761 29.02 -13.56 3.94
N LEU A 762 27.74 -13.24 3.73
CA LEU A 762 26.95 -12.43 4.65
C LEU A 762 26.80 -13.07 6.03
N LEU A 763 26.58 -14.38 6.08
CA LEU A 763 26.42 -15.11 7.34
C LEU A 763 27.74 -15.23 8.10
N LEU A 764 28.87 -15.49 7.42
CA LEU A 764 30.19 -15.49 8.04
C LEU A 764 30.55 -14.11 8.63
N ASP A 765 30.30 -13.02 7.90
CA ASP A 765 30.49 -11.65 8.42
C ASP A 765 29.51 -11.32 9.56
N ALA A 766 28.33 -11.94 9.58
CA ALA A 766 27.37 -11.80 10.68
C ALA A 766 27.79 -12.59 11.92
N VAL A 767 28.42 -13.77 11.81
CA VAL A 767 28.88 -14.58 12.97
C VAL A 767 29.77 -13.77 13.91
N LEU A 768 30.68 -12.98 13.35
CA LEU A 768 31.54 -12.04 14.10
C LEU A 768 30.76 -11.07 15.02
N LYS A 769 29.48 -10.88 14.75
CA LYS A 769 28.64 -9.81 15.31
C LYS A 769 27.51 -10.35 16.19
N ILE A 770 27.24 -11.66 16.19
CA ILE A 770 26.17 -12.25 16.98
C ILE A 770 26.69 -12.51 18.40
N PRO A 771 26.14 -11.86 19.45
CA PRO A 771 26.49 -12.21 20.82
C PRO A 771 25.90 -13.59 21.18
N GLY A 772 26.67 -14.44 21.86
CA GLY A 772 26.22 -15.79 22.26
C GLY A 772 24.96 -15.82 23.13
N THR A 773 24.67 -14.71 23.81
CA THR A 773 23.50 -14.53 24.67
C THR A 773 22.19 -14.26 23.93
N GLN A 774 22.22 -13.95 22.63
CA GLN A 774 21.00 -13.65 21.87
C GLN A 774 20.21 -14.93 21.59
N LYS A 775 18.97 -15.00 22.09
CA LYS A 775 18.06 -16.14 21.91
C LYS A 775 16.99 -15.83 20.87
N VAL A 776 16.50 -16.87 20.22
CA VAL A 776 15.35 -16.82 19.30
C VAL A 776 14.37 -17.93 19.65
N ILE A 777 13.08 -17.61 19.55
CA ILE A 777 11.98 -18.55 19.83
C ILE A 777 11.52 -19.18 18.51
N ILE A 778 11.73 -20.50 18.39
CA ILE A 778 11.33 -21.26 17.21
C ILE A 778 9.92 -21.83 17.44
N PRO A 779 8.92 -21.49 16.59
CA PRO A 779 7.62 -22.13 16.65
C PRO A 779 7.74 -23.62 16.23
N PRO A 780 7.07 -24.55 16.95
CA PRO A 780 7.19 -25.98 16.68
C PRO A 780 6.67 -26.34 15.29
N THR A 781 7.44 -27.12 14.55
CA THR A 781 7.07 -27.69 13.24
C THR A 781 6.12 -28.87 13.44
N GLY A 782 4.85 -28.68 13.09
CA GLY A 782 3.88 -29.71 12.72
C GLY A 782 3.82 -31.00 13.56
N SER A 783 2.97 -31.03 14.60
CA SER A 783 1.84 -32.00 14.73
C SER A 783 1.21 -31.92 16.13
N THR A 784 -0.13 -31.81 16.14
CA THR A 784 -1.10 -31.81 17.26
C THR A 784 -1.17 -30.58 18.20
N PRO A 785 -2.35 -29.93 18.30
CA PRO A 785 -2.58 -28.74 19.12
C PRO A 785 -2.85 -29.09 20.59
N ALA A 786 -1.93 -29.81 21.22
CA ALA A 786 -1.96 -30.01 22.66
C ALA A 786 -0.53 -30.16 23.16
N THR A 787 -0.05 -29.15 23.89
CA THR A 787 1.20 -29.13 24.67
C THR A 787 2.51 -29.25 23.89
N THR A 788 3.09 -28.15 23.40
CA THR A 788 4.54 -28.06 23.18
C THR A 788 5.05 -26.65 23.44
N ASN A 789 5.98 -26.53 24.38
CA ASN A 789 6.67 -25.28 24.73
C ASN A 789 7.50 -24.82 23.53
N ALA A 790 7.45 -23.53 23.20
CA ALA A 790 8.33 -22.97 22.16
C ALA A 790 9.80 -23.19 22.58
N VAL A 791 10.63 -23.68 21.66
CA VAL A 791 12.03 -23.99 21.96
C VAL A 791 12.85 -22.71 21.80
N GLU A 792 13.35 -22.17 22.91
CA GLU A 792 14.36 -21.12 22.91
C GLU A 792 15.70 -21.73 22.46
N GLN A 793 16.24 -21.25 21.34
CA GLN A 793 17.57 -21.62 20.85
C GLN A 793 18.46 -20.37 20.76
N SER A 794 19.75 -20.50 21.06
CA SER A 794 20.72 -19.42 20.81
C SER A 794 20.81 -19.16 19.30
N LEU A 795 20.77 -17.88 18.89
CA LEU A 795 20.88 -17.47 17.49
C LEU A 795 22.19 -17.94 16.88
N LEU A 796 23.29 -17.78 17.61
CA LEU A 796 24.61 -18.22 17.19
C LEU A 796 24.64 -19.73 16.97
N ALA A 797 24.02 -20.51 17.87
CA ALA A 797 23.92 -21.95 17.73
C ALA A 797 23.21 -22.38 16.43
N ARG A 798 22.11 -21.68 16.10
CA ARG A 798 21.35 -21.96 14.87
C ARG A 798 22.16 -21.61 13.62
N VAL A 799 22.81 -20.44 13.61
CA VAL A 799 23.64 -20.00 12.48
C VAL A 799 24.82 -20.96 12.27
N LEU A 800 25.55 -21.31 13.32
CA LEU A 800 26.68 -22.24 13.23
C LEU A 800 26.23 -23.65 12.80
N GLY A 801 25.07 -24.12 13.25
CA GLY A 801 24.53 -25.42 12.83
C GLY A 801 24.17 -25.49 11.34
N GLU A 802 23.58 -24.43 10.78
CA GLU A 802 23.31 -24.38 9.34
C GLU A 802 24.61 -24.17 8.54
N LEU A 803 25.56 -23.39 9.05
CA LEU A 803 26.88 -23.23 8.44
C LEU A 803 27.66 -24.56 8.41
N ASP A 804 27.61 -25.37 9.47
CA ASP A 804 28.19 -26.73 9.49
C ASP A 804 27.67 -27.57 8.32
N SER A 805 26.34 -27.65 8.20
CA SER A 805 25.67 -28.42 7.16
C SER A 805 25.94 -27.86 5.76
N THR A 806 25.94 -26.53 5.61
CA THR A 806 26.11 -25.87 4.31
C THR A 806 27.56 -25.91 3.84
N LEU A 807 28.54 -25.65 4.72
CA LEU A 807 29.96 -25.68 4.37
C LEU A 807 30.41 -27.09 4.02
N THR A 808 29.94 -28.11 4.74
CA THR A 808 30.17 -29.52 4.39
C THR A 808 29.64 -29.81 2.97
N ALA A 809 28.39 -29.42 2.69
CA ALA A 809 27.81 -29.59 1.35
C ALA A 809 28.58 -28.83 0.26
N ALA A 810 29.06 -27.62 0.55
CA ALA A 810 29.85 -26.81 -0.37
C ALA A 810 31.23 -27.45 -0.65
N ILE A 811 31.96 -27.91 0.37
CA ILE A 811 33.29 -28.52 0.21
C ILE A 811 33.21 -29.81 -0.59
N VAL A 812 32.20 -30.64 -0.31
CA VAL A 812 31.98 -31.90 -1.04
C VAL A 812 31.49 -31.64 -2.47
N GLY A 813 30.55 -30.70 -2.65
CA GLY A 813 29.84 -30.52 -3.92
C GLY A 813 30.59 -29.68 -4.96
N LEU A 814 31.45 -28.76 -4.56
CA LEU A 814 32.14 -27.84 -5.45
C LEU A 814 33.40 -28.45 -6.08
N THR A 815 33.88 -27.78 -7.13
CA THR A 815 35.25 -27.98 -7.63
C THR A 815 36.26 -27.74 -6.52
N PHE A 816 37.36 -28.49 -6.50
CA PHE A 816 38.33 -28.45 -5.40
C PHE A 816 38.88 -27.03 -5.14
N SER A 817 39.15 -26.25 -6.20
CA SER A 817 39.59 -24.85 -6.07
C SER A 817 38.56 -23.98 -5.34
N SER A 818 37.28 -24.08 -5.72
CA SER A 818 36.19 -23.32 -5.09
C SER A 818 35.92 -23.79 -3.65
N ALA A 819 35.95 -25.12 -3.41
CA ALA A 819 35.82 -25.71 -2.09
C ALA A 819 36.93 -25.24 -1.13
N ARG A 820 38.18 -25.25 -1.60
CA ARG A 820 39.35 -24.74 -0.86
C ARG A 820 39.17 -23.26 -0.50
N ASP A 821 38.82 -22.43 -1.47
CA ASP A 821 38.71 -20.99 -1.27
C ASP A 821 37.57 -20.63 -0.30
N ILE A 822 36.43 -21.33 -0.38
CA ILE A 822 35.33 -21.17 0.59
C ILE A 822 35.74 -21.66 1.98
N ALA A 823 36.41 -22.80 2.08
CA ALA A 823 36.85 -23.36 3.36
C ALA A 823 37.86 -22.42 4.05
N LEU A 824 38.87 -21.93 3.33
CA LEU A 824 39.86 -20.98 3.85
C LEU A 824 39.19 -19.68 4.29
N ASN A 825 38.29 -19.12 3.47
CA ASN A 825 37.54 -17.92 3.83
C ASN A 825 36.67 -18.12 5.09
N SER A 826 36.06 -19.30 5.23
CA SER A 826 35.22 -19.63 6.38
C SER A 826 36.06 -19.80 7.64
N MET A 827 37.19 -20.51 7.56
CA MET A 827 38.11 -20.68 8.69
C MET A 827 38.73 -19.35 9.13
N ALA A 828 39.06 -18.46 8.20
CA ALA A 828 39.55 -17.12 8.49
C ALA A 828 38.50 -16.28 9.26
N ALA A 829 37.26 -16.24 8.78
CA ALA A 829 36.17 -15.56 9.46
C ALA A 829 35.85 -16.16 10.85
N LEU A 830 35.89 -17.50 10.99
CA LEU A 830 35.69 -18.17 12.28
C LEU A 830 36.82 -17.89 13.26
N ARG A 831 38.08 -17.85 12.79
CA ARG A 831 39.24 -17.46 13.59
C ARG A 831 39.09 -16.04 14.13
N GLU A 832 38.71 -15.09 13.29
CA GLU A 832 38.45 -13.71 13.71
C GLU A 832 37.30 -13.66 14.74
N ALA A 833 36.26 -14.48 14.57
CA ALA A 833 35.15 -14.58 15.51
C ALA A 833 35.59 -15.12 16.87
N MET A 834 36.41 -16.18 16.89
CA MET A 834 36.98 -16.74 18.12
C MET A 834 37.78 -15.69 18.89
N VAL A 835 38.69 -14.97 18.23
CA VAL A 835 39.49 -13.91 18.87
C VAL A 835 38.60 -12.84 19.49
N LYS A 836 37.52 -12.46 18.81
CA LYS A 836 36.57 -11.46 19.33
C LYS A 836 35.74 -12.01 20.50
N PHE A 837 35.31 -13.27 20.44
CA PHE A 837 34.56 -13.90 21.53
C PHE A 837 35.43 -14.12 22.77
N GLU A 838 36.71 -14.47 22.60
CA GLU A 838 37.70 -14.51 23.68
C GLU A 838 37.88 -13.16 24.35
N GLN A 839 37.99 -12.08 23.58
CA GLN A 839 38.05 -10.71 24.11
C GLN A 839 36.79 -10.36 24.92
N SER A 840 35.63 -10.90 24.52
CA SER A 840 34.36 -10.74 25.23
C SER A 840 34.15 -11.72 26.40
N LYS A 841 35.06 -12.69 26.59
CA LYS A 841 35.00 -13.78 27.58
C LYS A 841 33.80 -14.72 27.42
N ASP A 842 33.35 -14.96 26.19
CA ASP A 842 32.25 -15.88 25.88
C ASP A 842 32.80 -17.25 25.46
N GLU A 843 33.20 -18.07 26.43
CA GLU A 843 33.87 -19.36 26.18
C GLU A 843 32.98 -20.38 25.42
N ASP A 844 31.65 -20.33 25.58
CA ASP A 844 30.73 -21.23 24.83
C ASP A 844 30.74 -20.87 23.34
N SER A 845 30.72 -19.57 23.00
CA SER A 845 30.79 -19.10 21.61
C SER A 845 32.15 -19.41 20.96
N VAL A 846 33.26 -19.28 21.72
CA VAL A 846 34.61 -19.66 21.26
C VAL A 846 34.66 -21.16 20.97
N GLY A 847 34.16 -22.00 21.89
CA GLY A 847 34.15 -23.46 21.73
C GLY A 847 33.37 -23.91 20.49
N ARG A 848 32.20 -23.32 20.22
CA ARG A 848 31.38 -23.65 19.05
C ARG A 848 32.00 -23.21 17.73
N CYS A 849 32.61 -22.02 17.69
CA CYS A 849 33.32 -21.55 16.50
C CYS A 849 34.56 -22.43 16.22
N GLY A 850 35.28 -22.82 17.28
CA GLY A 850 36.39 -23.75 17.20
C GLY A 850 35.99 -25.14 16.69
N GLU A 851 34.87 -25.68 17.17
CA GLU A 851 34.33 -26.97 16.69
C GLU A 851 34.02 -26.92 15.19
N LEU A 852 33.33 -25.87 14.73
CA LEU A 852 33.02 -25.69 13.30
C LEU A 852 34.30 -25.51 12.47
N LEU A 853 35.28 -24.74 12.95
CA LEU A 853 36.56 -24.54 12.27
C LEU A 853 37.30 -25.87 12.08
N THR A 854 37.39 -26.69 13.12
CA THR A 854 38.02 -28.01 13.05
C THR A 854 37.29 -28.92 12.06
N LYS A 855 35.94 -28.95 12.08
CA LYS A 855 35.15 -29.72 11.10
C LYS A 855 35.38 -29.27 9.66
N VAL A 856 35.42 -27.96 9.40
CA VAL A 856 35.71 -27.41 8.06
C VAL A 856 37.11 -27.82 7.59
N ALA A 857 38.10 -27.82 8.48
CA ALA A 857 39.46 -28.28 8.17
C ALA A 857 39.51 -29.80 7.90
N GLU A 858 38.78 -30.60 8.67
CA GLU A 858 38.65 -32.06 8.47
C GLU A 858 38.00 -32.38 7.12
N GLU A 859 36.89 -31.72 6.78
CA GLU A 859 36.20 -31.93 5.52
C GLU A 859 37.07 -31.51 4.32
N LEU A 860 37.79 -30.39 4.43
CA LEU A 860 38.74 -29.95 3.40
C LEU A 860 39.89 -30.96 3.24
N LYS A 861 40.38 -31.54 4.34
CA LYS A 861 41.41 -32.60 4.31
C LYS A 861 40.90 -33.86 3.60
N GLU A 862 39.72 -34.34 3.93
CA GLU A 862 39.15 -35.53 3.28
C GLU A 862 38.88 -35.27 1.80
N ARG A 863 38.39 -34.08 1.44
CA ARG A 863 38.23 -33.65 0.05
C ARG A 863 39.56 -33.59 -0.69
N TYR A 864 40.61 -33.07 -0.07
CA TYR A 864 41.97 -33.04 -0.63
C TYR A 864 42.52 -34.45 -0.87
N LYS A 865 42.37 -35.37 0.10
CA LYS A 865 42.77 -36.78 -0.08
C LYS A 865 42.01 -37.44 -1.23
N ALA A 866 40.71 -37.18 -1.35
CA ALA A 866 39.90 -37.72 -2.44
C ALA A 866 40.38 -37.21 -3.80
N GLU A 867 40.67 -35.92 -3.91
CA GLU A 867 41.21 -35.30 -5.14
C GLU A 867 42.62 -35.85 -5.49
N ARG A 868 43.48 -36.02 -4.48
CA ARG A 868 44.81 -36.65 -4.64
C ARG A 868 44.68 -38.09 -5.15
N ARG A 869 43.78 -38.90 -4.57
CA ARG A 869 43.51 -40.28 -5.02
C ARG A 869 42.95 -40.34 -6.44
N LEU A 870 42.04 -39.44 -6.81
CA LEU A 870 41.50 -39.36 -8.18
C LEU A 870 42.62 -39.08 -9.18
N ARG A 871 43.55 -38.19 -8.84
CA ARG A 871 44.73 -37.90 -9.67
C ARG A 871 45.70 -39.06 -9.74
N ASP A 872 46.02 -39.68 -8.61
CA ASP A 872 46.88 -40.85 -8.58
C ASP A 872 46.28 -41.96 -9.46
N THR A 873 44.97 -42.18 -9.37
CA THR A 873 44.25 -43.17 -10.19
C THR A 873 44.24 -42.78 -11.67
N ALA A 874 44.00 -41.51 -12.00
CA ALA A 874 44.06 -41.03 -13.39
C ALA A 874 45.48 -41.12 -13.98
N LEU A 875 46.52 -40.87 -13.17
CA LEU A 875 47.92 -41.10 -13.54
C LEU A 875 48.17 -42.59 -13.78
N PHE A 876 47.74 -43.47 -12.87
CA PHE A 876 47.86 -44.91 -13.03
C PHE A 876 47.14 -45.41 -14.30
N ASP A 877 45.91 -44.99 -14.56
CA ASP A 877 45.15 -45.34 -15.77
C ASP A 877 45.82 -44.83 -17.06
N ALA A 878 46.48 -43.67 -17.02
CA ALA A 878 47.25 -43.12 -18.13
C ALA A 878 48.57 -43.89 -18.38
N TYR A 879 49.13 -44.53 -17.35
CA TYR A 879 50.34 -45.36 -17.47
C TYR A 879 50.04 -46.83 -17.78
N GLU A 880 48.98 -47.44 -17.23
CA GLU A 880 48.62 -48.85 -17.47
C GLU A 880 48.05 -49.08 -18.88
N ASN A 881 47.27 -48.14 -19.43
CA ASN A 881 46.78 -48.25 -20.82
C ASN A 881 47.87 -48.01 -21.88
N ARG A 882 49.10 -47.68 -21.47
CA ARG A 882 50.22 -47.44 -22.38
C ARG A 882 50.91 -48.72 -22.86
N GLU A 883 50.74 -49.84 -22.15
CA GLU A 883 51.41 -51.11 -22.51
C GLU A 883 50.57 -52.03 -23.43
N GLU A 884 49.24 -51.87 -23.51
CA GLU A 884 48.38 -52.72 -24.37
C GLU A 884 47.85 -52.05 -25.65
N ALA A 885 47.98 -50.72 -25.83
CA ALA A 885 47.33 -50.01 -26.92
C ALA A 885 48.29 -49.62 -28.06
N THR A 886 48.84 -50.61 -28.79
CA THR A 886 49.43 -50.33 -30.10
C THR A 886 48.31 -50.08 -31.12
N SER A 887 48.25 -48.85 -31.64
CA SER A 887 47.35 -48.29 -32.68
C SER A 887 45.98 -47.71 -32.30
N SER A 888 45.45 -47.93 -31.09
CA SER A 888 44.27 -47.20 -30.56
C SER A 888 44.59 -46.28 -29.37
N GLY A 889 45.78 -46.40 -28.79
CA GLY A 889 46.19 -45.67 -27.59
C GLY A 889 46.51 -44.20 -27.82
N GLU A 890 46.91 -43.80 -29.03
CA GLU A 890 47.07 -42.38 -29.38
C GLU A 890 45.71 -41.65 -29.38
N GLN A 891 44.65 -42.34 -29.81
CA GLN A 891 43.30 -41.77 -29.84
C GLN A 891 42.68 -41.68 -28.44
N VAL A 892 42.94 -42.66 -27.57
CA VAL A 892 42.47 -42.64 -26.16
C VAL A 892 43.31 -41.70 -25.30
N ALA A 893 44.61 -41.54 -25.57
CA ALA A 893 45.44 -40.53 -24.91
C ALA A 893 45.07 -39.11 -25.38
N GLU A 894 44.77 -38.91 -26.67
CA GLU A 894 44.22 -37.64 -27.18
C GLU A 894 42.81 -37.37 -26.66
N GLU A 895 41.96 -38.39 -26.53
CA GLU A 895 40.63 -38.27 -25.92
C GLU A 895 40.72 -38.02 -24.42
N SER A 896 41.69 -38.61 -23.72
CA SER A 896 41.94 -38.35 -22.29
C SER A 896 42.50 -36.94 -22.07
N ILE A 897 43.41 -36.47 -22.92
CA ILE A 897 43.88 -35.08 -22.94
C ILE A 897 42.76 -34.13 -23.38
N ALA A 898 41.87 -34.56 -24.27
CA ALA A 898 40.71 -33.79 -24.69
C ALA A 898 39.63 -33.73 -23.59
N VAL A 899 39.43 -34.81 -22.83
CA VAL A 899 38.55 -34.88 -21.65
C VAL A 899 39.15 -34.07 -20.49
N GLU A 900 40.46 -34.08 -20.32
CA GLU A 900 41.19 -33.19 -19.39
C GLU A 900 41.02 -31.72 -19.81
N ARG A 901 41.10 -31.40 -21.11
CA ARG A 901 40.75 -30.06 -21.63
C ARG A 901 39.26 -29.72 -21.47
N LEU A 902 38.35 -30.69 -21.57
CA LEU A 902 36.90 -30.51 -21.44
C LEU A 902 36.48 -30.33 -19.96
N LEU A 903 37.14 -31.03 -19.03
CA LEU A 903 36.97 -30.91 -17.57
C LEU A 903 37.59 -29.62 -17.01
N LEU A 904 38.57 -29.06 -17.71
CA LEU A 904 39.27 -27.82 -17.33
C LEU A 904 38.79 -26.57 -18.11
N GLY A 905 37.73 -26.68 -18.92
CA GLY A 905 37.09 -25.53 -19.58
C GLY A 905 37.81 -24.95 -20.80
N GLY A 906 38.63 -25.74 -21.50
CA GLY A 906 39.25 -25.34 -22.76
C GLY A 906 38.30 -25.48 -23.96
N ASP A 907 38.28 -24.47 -24.84
CA ASP A 907 37.47 -24.45 -26.06
C ASP A 907 37.77 -25.63 -27.00
N VAL A 908 36.70 -26.16 -27.60
CA VAL A 908 36.71 -27.23 -28.61
C VAL A 908 37.47 -26.78 -29.87
N PRO A 909 38.41 -27.57 -30.43
CA PRO A 909 39.03 -27.22 -31.69
C PRO A 909 38.15 -27.64 -32.88
N GLY A 910 37.52 -26.65 -33.50
CA GLY A 910 36.94 -26.75 -34.84
C GLY A 910 37.12 -25.45 -35.60
N ALA A 911 37.91 -25.49 -36.69
CA ALA A 911 38.33 -24.37 -37.57
C ALA A 911 39.32 -23.39 -36.91
N ASP A 912 40.51 -23.10 -37.42
CA ASP A 912 40.97 -22.96 -38.80
C ASP A 912 42.50 -23.23 -38.87
N GLY A 913 42.97 -23.71 -40.03
CA GLY A 913 44.39 -23.97 -40.27
C GLY A 913 45.24 -22.71 -40.45
N THR A 914 46.51 -22.75 -40.03
CA THR A 914 47.70 -22.49 -40.87
C THR A 914 49.00 -22.54 -40.03
N ASN A 915 49.96 -23.31 -40.55
CA ASN A 915 51.41 -23.16 -40.50
C ASN A 915 52.06 -22.26 -39.42
N GLN A 916 52.97 -22.82 -38.61
CA GLN A 916 54.40 -22.45 -38.74
C GLN A 916 55.34 -23.44 -38.03
N GLU A 917 56.42 -23.76 -38.74
CA GLU A 917 57.52 -24.63 -38.34
C GLU A 917 58.47 -24.01 -37.29
N ASN A 918 59.21 -24.91 -36.63
CA ASN A 918 60.61 -24.80 -36.20
C ASN A 918 61.05 -23.72 -35.20
N SER A 919 61.39 -24.17 -33.99
CA SER A 919 62.77 -24.19 -33.44
C SER A 919 62.68 -24.88 -32.07
N GLY A 920 63.60 -25.74 -31.65
CA GLY A 920 64.99 -25.43 -31.39
C GLY A 920 65.29 -25.94 -29.98
N ASN A 921 65.86 -27.14 -29.94
CA ASN A 921 66.44 -27.86 -28.81
C ASN A 921 67.14 -26.94 -27.77
N GLU A 922 66.74 -26.96 -26.50
CA GLU A 922 67.67 -26.78 -25.37
C GLU A 922 67.07 -27.12 -23.99
N ARG A 923 67.89 -27.82 -23.19
CA ARG A 923 67.90 -27.96 -21.73
C ARG A 923 66.89 -28.91 -21.06
N ARG A 924 67.39 -30.15 -20.91
CA ARG A 924 67.28 -30.89 -19.64
C ARG A 924 67.79 -30.02 -18.48
N SER A 925 66.89 -29.61 -17.60
CA SER A 925 67.22 -29.20 -16.24
C SER A 925 66.07 -29.58 -15.30
N SER A 926 66.39 -30.44 -14.34
CA SER A 926 65.73 -30.57 -13.03
C SER A 926 64.19 -30.61 -13.02
N THR A 927 63.62 -31.78 -13.32
CA THR A 927 62.42 -32.24 -12.60
C THR A 927 62.88 -32.79 -11.25
N ASP A 928 63.31 -31.91 -10.36
CA ASP A 928 63.66 -32.26 -8.99
C ASP A 928 62.77 -31.40 -8.08
N GLY A 929 61.81 -32.04 -7.42
CA GLY A 929 60.92 -31.42 -6.44
C GLY A 929 59.70 -30.69 -7.01
N VAL A 930 58.83 -31.34 -7.78
CA VAL A 930 57.40 -30.97 -7.69
C VAL A 930 56.93 -31.56 -6.37
N SER A 931 56.69 -30.69 -5.37
CA SER A 931 56.17 -31.11 -4.07
C SER A 931 54.96 -32.04 -4.26
N GLU A 932 54.91 -33.14 -3.49
CA GLU A 932 53.78 -34.10 -3.51
C GLU A 932 52.42 -33.46 -3.17
N ASP A 933 52.41 -32.19 -2.77
CA ASP A 933 51.22 -31.41 -2.49
C ASP A 933 50.52 -30.80 -3.72
N PHE A 934 51.04 -31.01 -4.94
CA PHE A 934 50.54 -30.31 -6.12
C PHE A 934 49.35 -31.00 -6.81
N VAL A 935 48.16 -30.55 -6.43
CA VAL A 935 46.96 -30.56 -7.28
C VAL A 935 47.14 -29.45 -8.36
N LEU A 936 47.94 -29.72 -9.42
CA LEU A 936 48.08 -28.85 -10.60
C LEU A 936 46.73 -28.45 -11.21
N PHE A 937 46.47 -27.15 -11.37
CA PHE A 937 45.51 -26.60 -12.33
C PHE A 937 46.29 -25.66 -13.26
N HIS A 938 46.34 -25.97 -14.55
CA HIS A 938 46.83 -25.00 -15.55
C HIS A 938 45.79 -23.89 -15.71
N GLN A 939 46.09 -22.67 -15.24
CA GLN A 939 45.56 -21.50 -15.92
C GLN A 939 46.25 -21.42 -17.28
N GLY A 940 45.48 -21.31 -18.35
CA GLY A 940 46.01 -21.09 -19.70
C GLY A 940 47.00 -19.93 -19.66
N SER A 941 48.28 -20.24 -19.79
CA SER A 941 49.37 -19.27 -19.78
C SER A 941 49.35 -18.50 -21.09
N ASN A 942 48.51 -17.48 -21.18
CA ASN A 942 48.61 -16.36 -22.12
C ASN A 942 47.56 -15.32 -21.78
N GLU A 943 47.75 -14.55 -20.70
CA GLU A 943 47.25 -13.18 -20.65
C GLU A 943 48.06 -12.36 -19.64
N THR A 944 48.61 -11.26 -20.15
CA THR A 944 49.39 -10.25 -19.43
C THR A 944 48.59 -9.60 -18.29
N PRO A 945 49.25 -9.10 -17.23
CA PRO A 945 48.59 -8.49 -16.08
C PRO A 945 48.16 -7.05 -16.41
N GLN A 946 46.99 -6.87 -17.00
CA GLN A 946 46.27 -5.61 -16.95
C GLN A 946 44.78 -5.86 -16.72
N GLY A 947 44.37 -5.74 -15.46
CA GLY A 947 42.99 -5.37 -15.08
C GLY A 947 41.93 -6.45 -15.27
N GLY A 948 41.99 -7.51 -14.45
CA GLY A 948 40.89 -8.44 -14.26
C GLY A 948 41.14 -9.29 -13.03
N GLU A 949 40.28 -9.19 -12.02
CA GLU A 949 40.32 -10.02 -10.82
C GLU A 949 40.18 -11.50 -11.22
N GLY A 950 41.26 -12.26 -11.09
CA GLY A 950 41.21 -13.72 -11.19
C GLY A 950 40.44 -14.33 -10.01
N PRO A 951 39.94 -15.57 -10.14
CA PRO A 951 38.99 -16.15 -9.18
C PRO A 951 39.55 -16.56 -7.81
N SER A 952 40.88 -16.54 -7.59
CA SER A 952 41.48 -16.83 -6.27
C SER A 952 42.20 -15.61 -5.70
N ARG A 953 41.91 -15.26 -4.43
CA ARG A 953 42.56 -14.14 -3.71
C ARG A 953 44.06 -14.34 -3.50
N LEU A 954 44.50 -15.60 -3.44
CA LEU A 954 45.90 -15.99 -3.34
C LEU A 954 46.42 -16.49 -4.70
N GLY A 955 47.70 -16.22 -4.97
CA GLY A 955 48.42 -16.81 -6.09
C GLY A 955 48.81 -18.27 -5.80
N PHE A 956 48.96 -19.10 -6.84
CA PHE A 956 49.25 -20.53 -6.72
C PHE A 956 50.42 -20.88 -5.78
N ALA A 957 51.49 -20.07 -5.79
CA ALA A 957 52.66 -20.28 -4.93
C ALA A 957 52.35 -20.11 -3.42
N GLN A 958 51.26 -19.43 -3.06
CA GLN A 958 50.87 -19.20 -1.67
C GLN A 958 50.06 -20.36 -1.07
N TYR A 959 49.70 -21.37 -1.87
CA TYR A 959 49.05 -22.59 -1.40
C TYR A 959 50.02 -23.77 -1.24
N GLU A 960 51.30 -23.58 -1.55
CA GLU A 960 52.31 -24.63 -1.44
C GLU A 960 52.45 -25.09 0.02
N GLY A 961 52.32 -26.41 0.25
CA GLY A 961 52.37 -27.00 1.59
C GLY A 961 51.02 -27.14 2.30
N LEU A 962 49.91 -26.66 1.71
CA LEU A 962 48.58 -26.67 2.35
C LEU A 962 48.11 -28.11 2.63
N GLY A 963 48.38 -29.03 1.71
CA GLY A 963 47.98 -30.44 1.84
C GLY A 963 48.68 -31.14 2.99
N ALA A 964 50.01 -31.01 3.07
CA ALA A 964 50.82 -31.51 4.17
C ALA A 964 50.39 -30.88 5.51
N THR A 965 50.12 -29.57 5.50
CA THR A 965 49.64 -28.87 6.70
C THR A 965 48.28 -29.40 7.16
N LEU A 966 47.33 -29.62 6.25
CA LEU A 966 46.03 -30.24 6.58
C LEU A 966 46.21 -31.67 7.12
N GLU A 967 47.16 -32.43 6.58
CA GLU A 967 47.48 -33.77 7.08
C GLU A 967 48.03 -33.73 8.51
N ASP A 968 48.94 -32.80 8.79
CA ASP A 968 49.59 -32.58 10.10
C ASP A 968 48.66 -32.01 11.17
N CYS A 969 47.70 -31.14 10.80
CA CYS A 969 46.72 -30.53 11.72
C CYS A 969 45.89 -31.55 12.52
N LEU A 970 45.77 -32.78 12.01
CA LEU A 970 44.80 -33.78 12.45
C LEU A 970 45.47 -35.16 12.67
N GLY A 971 46.75 -35.18 13.03
CA GLY A 971 47.59 -36.38 13.14
C GLY A 971 47.63 -37.07 14.52
N ALA A 972 47.33 -38.38 14.50
CA ALA A 972 47.74 -39.50 15.38
C ALA A 972 47.19 -39.70 16.81
N ASP A 973 46.58 -38.74 17.50
CA ASP A 973 45.87 -39.04 18.77
C ASP A 973 44.35 -38.89 18.57
N GLU A 974 43.58 -39.94 18.88
CA GLU A 974 42.10 -40.03 18.74
C GLU A 974 41.30 -39.03 19.60
N SER A 975 41.96 -38.07 20.26
CA SER A 975 41.29 -36.96 20.93
C SER A 975 41.07 -35.82 19.92
N THR A 976 39.82 -35.37 19.77
CA THR A 976 39.42 -34.18 18.99
C THR A 976 40.48 -33.07 19.11
N PRO A 977 41.16 -32.69 18.02
CA PRO A 977 42.25 -31.72 18.07
C PRO A 977 41.72 -30.38 18.59
N ALA A 978 42.44 -29.78 19.53
CA ALA A 978 42.09 -28.46 20.04
C ALA A 978 42.11 -27.46 18.89
N ALA A 979 41.05 -26.64 18.76
CA ALA A 979 40.90 -25.66 17.69
C ALA A 979 42.14 -24.75 17.55
N ASP A 980 42.78 -24.40 18.66
CA ASP A 980 44.01 -23.59 18.69
C ASP A 980 45.19 -24.24 17.96
N SER A 981 45.28 -25.58 17.98
CA SER A 981 46.32 -26.33 17.26
C SER A 981 46.09 -26.27 15.75
N VAL A 982 44.84 -26.41 15.31
CA VAL A 982 44.44 -26.33 13.90
C VAL A 982 44.64 -24.92 13.37
N VAL A 983 44.23 -23.90 14.13
CA VAL A 983 44.42 -22.48 13.80
C VAL A 983 45.91 -22.14 13.69
N SER A 984 46.74 -22.60 14.63
CA SER A 984 48.20 -22.35 14.62
C SER A 984 48.89 -22.97 13.40
N ALA A 985 48.51 -24.20 13.05
CA ALA A 985 49.08 -24.89 11.90
C ALA A 985 48.63 -24.28 10.56
N LEU A 986 47.36 -23.86 10.44
CA LEU A 986 46.83 -23.21 9.24
C LEU A 986 47.10 -21.69 9.16
N ALA A 987 47.64 -21.08 10.21
CA ALA A 987 47.88 -19.64 10.29
C ALA A 987 48.61 -19.06 9.06
N PRO A 988 49.66 -19.68 8.48
CA PRO A 988 50.34 -19.13 7.31
C PRO A 988 49.43 -18.93 6.08
N TYR A 989 48.39 -19.77 5.94
CA TYR A 989 47.44 -19.69 4.84
C TYR A 989 46.26 -18.77 5.17
N LEU A 990 45.80 -18.79 6.43
CA LEU A 990 44.74 -17.89 6.90
C LEU A 990 45.21 -16.43 6.96
N ASP A 991 46.45 -16.18 7.38
CA ASP A 991 47.07 -14.84 7.42
C ASP A 991 47.36 -14.29 6.02
N ALA A 992 47.59 -15.15 5.04
CA ALA A 992 47.73 -14.73 3.65
C ALA A 992 46.36 -14.40 3.03
N TRP A 993 45.30 -15.06 3.52
CA TRP A 993 43.92 -14.90 3.04
C TRP A 993 43.24 -13.64 3.57
N ASP A 994 43.49 -13.31 4.84
CA ASP A 994 43.11 -12.06 5.51
C ASP A 994 43.80 -10.85 4.86
#